data_AF-A0A9E3NP64-F1
#
_entry.id   AF-A0A9E3NP64-F1
#
_cell.length_a   1.000
_cell.length_b   1.000
_cell.length_c   1.000
_cell.angle_alpha   90.00
_cell.angle_beta   90.00
_cell.angle_gamma   90.00
#
_symmetry.space_group_name_H-M   'P 1'
#
loop_
_entity.id
_entity.type
_entity.pdbx_description
1 polymer ?
#
loop_
_entity_poly.entity_id
_entity_poly.type
_entity_poly.pdbx_seq_one_letter_code
_entity_poly.pdbx_strand_id
1 'polypeptide(L)'
;MDRAPQTVGTWLALPRGGYYVRTSAGPIQIGIPPETIKDVMELKLDVPIAYVLPRDLFDRRRGLSVAEFEFPAYYSFFLLKRRCRLVVLSRDVERRVRAIFQESLFGPAGEPLASEYVDGYPEARRPRFHRESEYFRTVPGRGRIEADDLVEFVVIDGGRAEVAPGVTITDKGDALVVSDGGREIASVGATVSLPSRAASTDPDVAPASFLVPSFGVTVLGASHGFDPSGKTTGFLLWMGGRAILVDPPTDSTDYLRARGIAPKTIDGVILTHCHADHDAGTFQKLLEEAQINLYTTPHILGSFLRKYSALSGLSEDLLRRTFSFHPVRIGAPIHVRGGELWFRYTLHSIPTIGFDAFYGNRSISISGDTLYDPRRVTEMFEKGILERARYEDLVEFPAHHSAILHEAGIPPLHTPTAALAELPAEVKNRLYLVHIAAKDVPAGVGLRAALEGLEHTIRVDPSSTPRFSEAIELLDIFAMVDFLRDLPMSRARSLLQVARRMTLPAGEHVVVQGTKGDSFYIIVSGSVQVIKDGVPIKRYRAGDYFGEMAILLDQPRGADVVARSDVDLVALDRNDFLAALRGSEMLTRLERLMRVRDEGAWELLGQNSVLAFMTSSQKTQLQTYLSPVKGVESQVLWEAGDIPSRAYLVDDAVVTMRCPEGELKPFTSGAFVGEVDALRTSGPCPSSARVTQAGKLFVIERPDLVRFFEDNPGVYLSFLGTRFVE
;
A
#
# COMPACT_ATOMS: atom_id res chain seq x y z
N MET A 1 -12.28 2.98 -42.55
CA MET A 1 -13.59 2.40 -42.92
C MET A 1 -13.61 1.06 -42.19
N ASP A 2 -14.39 0.83 -41.15
CA ASP A 2 -15.81 1.14 -40.99
C ASP A 2 -16.16 1.84 -39.68
N ARG A 3 -17.16 2.73 -39.76
CA ARG A 3 -17.79 3.39 -38.60
C ARG A 3 -18.68 2.35 -37.91
N ALA A 4 -18.38 2.07 -36.65
CA ALA A 4 -19.29 1.36 -35.76
C ALA A 4 -20.60 2.17 -35.55
N PRO A 5 -21.75 1.51 -35.37
CA PRO A 5 -23.05 2.17 -35.37
C PRO A 5 -23.30 2.99 -34.09
N GLN A 6 -23.95 4.13 -34.27
CA GLN A 6 -24.52 4.95 -33.21
C GLN A 6 -25.74 4.25 -32.61
N THR A 7 -25.68 3.90 -31.33
CA THR A 7 -26.85 3.64 -30.48
C THR A 7 -26.75 4.50 -29.23
N VAL A 8 -27.86 5.07 -28.80
CA VAL A 8 -27.96 5.99 -27.66
C VAL A 8 -27.74 5.23 -26.34
N GLY A 9 -26.81 5.75 -25.52
CA GLY A 9 -26.48 5.27 -24.17
C GLY A 9 -25.02 4.79 -24.09
N THR A 10 -24.04 5.69 -24.20
CA THR A 10 -22.65 5.31 -24.54
C THR A 10 -21.62 5.97 -23.62
N TRP A 11 -21.52 5.48 -22.39
CA TRP A 11 -20.31 5.66 -21.59
C TRP A 11 -19.40 4.43 -21.72
N LEU A 12 -18.09 4.63 -21.64
CA LEU A 12 -17.06 3.60 -21.70
C LEU A 12 -16.41 3.47 -20.32
N ALA A 13 -16.41 2.28 -19.73
CA ALA A 13 -15.60 2.03 -18.54
C ALA A 13 -14.12 2.03 -18.91
N LEU A 14 -13.30 2.76 -18.15
CA LEU A 14 -11.85 2.78 -18.36
C LEU A 14 -11.18 1.58 -17.66
N PRO A 15 -10.08 1.03 -18.21
CA PRO A 15 -9.39 -0.13 -17.64
C PRO A 15 -9.01 -0.01 -16.17
N ARG A 16 -8.56 1.16 -15.70
CA ARG A 16 -8.19 1.41 -14.30
C ARG A 16 -9.37 1.83 -13.42
N GLY A 17 -10.54 2.07 -14.02
CA GLY A 17 -11.77 2.51 -13.35
C GLY A 17 -12.26 3.88 -13.80
N GLY A 18 -13.51 4.20 -13.46
CA GLY A 18 -14.18 5.41 -13.92
C GLY A 18 -14.84 5.25 -15.29
N TYR A 19 -15.57 6.29 -15.69
CA TYR A 19 -16.48 6.27 -16.83
C TYR A 19 -16.19 7.44 -17.76
N TYR A 20 -15.97 7.14 -19.04
CA TYR A 20 -15.73 8.11 -20.10
C TYR A 20 -17.00 8.33 -20.92
N VAL A 21 -17.50 9.57 -20.96
CA VAL A 21 -18.76 9.95 -21.62
C VAL A 21 -18.47 10.90 -22.77
N ARG A 22 -18.88 10.55 -23.99
CA ARG A 22 -18.75 11.44 -25.14
C ARG A 22 -19.92 12.43 -25.19
N THR A 23 -19.61 13.72 -25.35
CA THR A 23 -20.60 14.80 -25.50
C THR A 23 -20.27 15.67 -26.70
N SER A 24 -21.21 16.51 -27.13
CA SER A 24 -21.09 17.46 -28.24
C SER A 24 -20.00 18.51 -28.03
N ALA A 25 -19.73 18.90 -26.79
CA ALA A 25 -18.68 19.86 -26.43
C ALA A 25 -17.28 19.21 -26.25
N GLY A 26 -17.24 17.89 -26.14
CA GLY A 26 -16.04 17.12 -25.84
C GLY A 26 -16.28 16.05 -24.76
N PRO A 27 -15.35 15.12 -24.56
CA PRO A 27 -15.53 14.04 -23.60
C PRO A 27 -15.46 14.50 -22.14
N ILE A 28 -16.21 13.84 -21.26
CA ILE A 28 -16.19 14.03 -19.81
C ILE A 28 -15.81 12.70 -19.16
N GLN A 29 -15.07 12.75 -18.05
CA GLN A 29 -14.75 11.56 -17.27
C GLN A 29 -15.32 11.64 -15.86
N ILE A 30 -15.96 10.57 -15.38
CA ILE A 30 -16.51 10.45 -14.03
C ILE A 30 -15.69 9.41 -13.26
N GLY A 31 -15.09 9.80 -12.13
CA GLY A 31 -14.10 8.98 -11.43
C GLY A 31 -12.72 9.07 -12.07
N ILE A 32 -11.71 9.29 -11.24
CA ILE A 32 -10.33 9.59 -11.63
C ILE A 32 -9.40 8.66 -10.82
N PRO A 33 -9.29 7.37 -11.14
CA PRO A 33 -8.30 6.51 -10.49
C PRO A 33 -6.86 6.98 -10.79
N PRO A 34 -5.87 6.53 -10.00
CA PRO A 34 -4.46 6.73 -10.30
C PRO A 34 -4.14 6.41 -11.76
N GLU A 35 -3.33 7.25 -12.38
CA GLU A 35 -2.84 7.07 -13.75
C GLU A 35 -3.93 7.06 -14.85
N THR A 36 -5.15 7.55 -14.59
CA THR A 36 -6.23 7.48 -15.58
C THR A 36 -5.95 8.16 -16.93
N ILE A 37 -5.04 9.15 -16.98
CA ILE A 37 -4.61 9.78 -18.24
C ILE A 37 -3.96 8.76 -19.17
N LYS A 38 -3.27 7.75 -18.61
CA LYS A 38 -2.64 6.69 -19.39
C LYS A 38 -3.68 5.84 -20.12
N ASP A 39 -4.83 5.54 -19.48
CA ASP A 39 -5.95 4.84 -20.14
C ASP A 39 -6.45 5.60 -21.36
N VAL A 40 -6.64 6.92 -21.22
CA VAL A 40 -7.09 7.79 -22.31
C VAL A 40 -6.08 7.79 -23.47
N MET A 41 -4.78 7.88 -23.16
CA MET A 41 -3.71 7.86 -24.16
C MET A 41 -3.58 6.48 -24.85
N GLU A 42 -3.63 5.39 -24.09
CA GLU A 42 -3.50 4.02 -24.58
C GLU A 42 -4.67 3.63 -25.50
N LEU A 43 -5.88 4.01 -25.11
CA LEU A 43 -7.10 3.82 -25.91
C LEU A 43 -7.24 4.84 -27.06
N LYS A 44 -6.28 5.76 -27.21
CA LYS A 44 -6.28 6.83 -28.23
C LYS A 44 -7.57 7.65 -28.20
N LEU A 45 -8.06 7.93 -26.99
CA LEU A 45 -9.24 8.76 -26.74
C LEU A 45 -8.85 10.23 -26.65
N ASP A 46 -9.83 11.10 -26.93
CA ASP A 46 -9.66 12.54 -26.72
C ASP A 46 -9.59 12.85 -25.22
N VAL A 47 -8.69 13.74 -24.81
CA VAL A 47 -8.52 14.13 -23.41
C VAL A 47 -9.80 14.81 -22.89
N PRO A 48 -10.37 14.34 -21.77
CA PRO A 48 -11.56 14.93 -21.17
C PRO A 48 -11.48 16.45 -21.03
N ILE A 49 -12.57 17.13 -21.41
CA ILE A 49 -12.74 18.57 -21.20
C ILE A 49 -13.12 18.90 -19.75
N ALA A 50 -13.65 17.92 -19.02
CA ALA A 50 -13.94 18.02 -17.60
C ALA A 50 -13.85 16.64 -16.94
N TYR A 51 -13.50 16.65 -15.65
CA TYR A 51 -13.50 15.47 -14.80
C TYR A 51 -14.47 15.69 -13.64
N VAL A 52 -15.23 14.66 -13.30
CA VAL A 52 -16.31 14.70 -12.32
C VAL A 52 -15.92 13.82 -11.15
N LEU A 53 -15.83 14.44 -9.97
CA LEU A 53 -15.52 13.70 -8.75
C LEU A 53 -16.76 12.94 -8.27
N PRO A 54 -16.64 11.62 -8.01
CA PRO A 54 -17.72 10.84 -7.44
C PRO A 54 -18.01 11.25 -5.99
N ARG A 55 -19.09 10.72 -5.42
CA ARG A 55 -19.52 10.96 -4.03
C ARG A 55 -18.44 10.54 -3.03
N ASP A 56 -17.88 9.36 -3.24
CA ASP A 56 -16.76 8.85 -2.46
C ASP A 56 -15.47 9.04 -3.25
N LEU A 57 -14.53 9.81 -2.71
CA LEU A 57 -13.24 10.08 -3.36
C LEU A 57 -12.22 8.94 -3.18
N PHE A 58 -12.59 7.87 -2.47
CA PHE A 58 -11.69 6.79 -2.08
C PHE A 58 -12.42 5.43 -2.08
N ASP A 59 -11.89 4.45 -2.83
CA ASP A 59 -12.35 3.06 -2.79
C ASP A 59 -11.66 2.34 -1.61
N ARG A 60 -12.37 2.23 -0.48
CA ARG A 60 -11.87 1.59 0.75
C ARG A 60 -11.47 0.13 0.56
N ARG A 61 -12.16 -0.60 -0.32
CA ARG A 61 -11.88 -2.02 -0.57
C ARG A 61 -10.55 -2.19 -1.32
N ARG A 62 -10.24 -1.27 -2.23
CA ARG A 62 -8.99 -1.28 -3.00
C ARG A 62 -7.86 -0.51 -2.32
N GLY A 63 -8.17 0.34 -1.34
CA GLY A 63 -7.20 1.21 -0.68
C GLY A 63 -6.65 2.29 -1.62
N LEU A 64 -7.44 2.72 -2.61
CA LEU A 64 -7.02 3.62 -3.67
C LEU A 64 -7.99 4.80 -3.81
N SER A 65 -7.43 5.96 -4.16
CA SER A 65 -8.21 7.13 -4.55
C SER A 65 -8.98 6.88 -5.84
N VAL A 66 -10.16 7.47 -5.97
CA VAL A 66 -10.91 7.58 -7.23
C VAL A 66 -11.04 9.04 -7.67
N ALA A 67 -10.16 9.89 -7.12
CA ALA A 67 -10.11 11.33 -7.32
C ALA A 67 -8.66 11.85 -7.47
N GLU A 68 -7.79 11.11 -8.17
CA GLU A 68 -6.40 11.51 -8.48
C GLU A 68 -6.35 12.52 -9.63
N PHE A 69 -6.75 13.76 -9.35
CA PHE A 69 -6.85 14.83 -10.36
C PHE A 69 -5.51 15.54 -10.66
N GLU A 70 -4.42 15.23 -9.94
CA GLU A 70 -3.10 15.88 -10.09
C GLU A 70 -2.58 15.78 -11.54
N PHE A 71 -2.46 14.56 -12.06
CA PHE A 71 -1.98 14.32 -13.43
C PHE A 71 -2.90 14.90 -14.51
N PRO A 72 -4.24 14.73 -14.45
CA PRO A 72 -5.15 15.45 -15.33
C PRO A 72 -4.98 16.97 -15.33
N ALA A 73 -4.74 17.58 -14.16
CA ALA A 73 -4.49 19.00 -14.03
C ALA A 73 -3.15 19.40 -14.66
N TYR A 74 -2.07 18.67 -14.37
CA TYR A 74 -0.74 18.92 -14.94
C TYR A 74 -0.73 18.75 -16.46
N TYR A 75 -1.35 17.68 -16.97
CA TYR A 75 -1.47 17.43 -18.41
C TYR A 75 -2.21 18.57 -19.10
N SER A 76 -3.35 19.00 -18.56
CA SER A 76 -4.13 20.10 -19.12
C SER A 76 -3.35 21.42 -19.13
N PHE A 77 -2.68 21.73 -18.03
CA PHE A 77 -1.98 23.00 -17.86
C PHE A 77 -0.66 23.07 -18.62
N PHE A 78 0.23 22.08 -18.44
CA PHE A 78 1.58 22.10 -19.01
C PHE A 78 1.61 21.66 -20.48
N LEU A 79 0.80 20.69 -20.89
CA LEU A 79 0.80 20.16 -22.26
C LEU A 79 -0.28 20.79 -23.14
N LEU A 80 -1.53 20.86 -22.67
CA LEU A 80 -2.64 21.43 -23.45
C LEU A 80 -2.80 22.95 -23.32
N LYS A 81 -2.04 23.60 -22.42
CA LYS A 81 -2.08 25.05 -22.15
C LYS A 81 -3.49 25.57 -21.81
N ARG A 82 -4.29 24.77 -21.09
CA ARG A 82 -5.64 25.12 -20.63
C ARG A 82 -5.87 24.74 -19.17
N ARG A 83 -6.89 25.31 -18.53
CA ARG A 83 -7.35 24.86 -17.20
C ARG A 83 -8.03 23.50 -17.28
N CYS A 84 -7.79 22.65 -16.29
CA CYS A 84 -8.53 21.42 -16.05
C CYS A 84 -9.85 21.76 -15.35
N ARG A 85 -10.99 21.36 -15.92
CA ARG A 85 -12.29 21.60 -15.28
C ARG A 85 -12.63 20.44 -14.35
N LEU A 86 -12.74 20.71 -13.05
CA LEU A 86 -13.14 19.73 -12.04
C LEU A 86 -14.57 20.02 -11.57
N VAL A 87 -15.47 19.07 -11.83
CA VAL A 87 -16.86 19.11 -11.36
C VAL A 87 -16.92 18.42 -10.00
N VAL A 88 -17.42 19.13 -9.00
CA VAL A 88 -17.51 18.65 -7.61
C VAL A 88 -18.95 18.72 -7.10
N LEU A 89 -19.33 17.75 -6.28
CA LEU A 89 -20.72 17.62 -5.80
C LEU A 89 -21.10 18.65 -4.73
N SER A 90 -20.12 19.31 -4.10
CA SER A 90 -20.37 20.33 -3.08
C SER A 90 -19.16 21.25 -2.88
N ARG A 91 -19.40 22.40 -2.23
CA ARG A 91 -18.33 23.32 -1.78
C ARG A 91 -17.41 22.69 -0.74
N ASP A 92 -17.88 21.70 0.01
CA ASP A 92 -17.04 20.97 0.95
C ASP A 92 -16.00 20.11 0.23
N VAL A 93 -16.42 19.39 -0.83
CA VAL A 93 -15.53 18.63 -1.69
C VAL A 93 -14.51 19.56 -2.37
N GLU A 94 -14.92 20.75 -2.82
CA GLU A 94 -13.99 21.76 -3.35
C GLU A 94 -12.89 22.11 -2.33
N ARG A 95 -13.26 22.40 -1.07
CA ARG A 95 -12.28 22.71 -0.02
C ARG A 95 -11.30 21.57 0.22
N ARG A 96 -11.78 20.32 0.23
CA ARG A 96 -10.95 19.11 0.38
C ARG A 96 -9.96 18.97 -0.78
N VAL A 97 -10.42 19.16 -2.03
CA VAL A 97 -9.57 19.12 -3.23
C VAL A 97 -8.50 20.20 -3.20
N ARG A 98 -8.84 21.42 -2.78
CA ARG A 98 -7.86 22.51 -2.62
C ARG A 98 -6.80 22.18 -1.55
N ALA A 99 -7.19 21.55 -0.45
CA ALA A 99 -6.25 21.09 0.56
C ALA A 99 -5.29 20.01 0.03
N ILE A 100 -5.77 19.10 -0.81
CA ILE A 100 -4.91 18.10 -1.48
C ILE A 100 -3.90 18.80 -2.39
N PHE A 101 -4.33 19.73 -3.26
CA PHE A 101 -3.40 20.50 -4.10
C PHE A 101 -2.38 21.29 -3.29
N GLN A 102 -2.77 21.84 -2.14
CA GLN A 102 -1.82 22.50 -1.25
C GLN A 102 -0.68 21.56 -0.89
N GLU A 103 -0.96 20.32 -0.51
CA GLU A 103 0.06 19.36 -0.11
C GLU A 103 0.86 18.80 -1.29
N SER A 104 0.21 18.44 -2.41
CA SER A 104 0.89 17.75 -3.51
C SER A 104 1.51 18.67 -4.55
N LEU A 105 1.03 19.90 -4.73
CA LEU A 105 1.63 20.86 -5.68
C LEU A 105 2.52 21.89 -4.99
N PHE A 106 2.10 22.34 -3.80
CA PHE A 106 2.77 23.42 -3.07
C PHE A 106 3.40 22.97 -1.76
N GLY A 107 3.35 21.68 -1.44
CA GLY A 107 3.91 21.15 -0.21
C GLY A 107 3.25 21.70 1.07
N PRO A 108 3.72 21.21 2.23
CA PRO A 108 3.25 21.68 3.51
C PRO A 108 3.65 23.15 3.72
N ALA A 109 2.83 23.89 4.46
CA ALA A 109 3.21 25.22 4.92
C ALA A 109 4.32 25.13 5.98
N GLY A 110 5.33 25.98 5.85
CA GLY A 110 6.43 26.08 6.81
C GLY A 110 7.73 25.42 6.36
N GLU A 111 8.72 25.46 7.26
CA GLU A 111 10.06 24.88 7.07
C GLU A 111 10.21 23.61 7.92
N PRO A 112 11.11 22.68 7.53
CA PRO A 112 11.32 21.42 8.24
C PRO A 112 11.58 21.64 9.72
N LEU A 113 11.00 20.80 10.58
CA LEU A 113 11.19 20.96 12.01
C LEU A 113 12.67 20.77 12.35
N ALA A 114 13.17 21.55 13.30
CA ALA A 114 14.54 21.36 13.79
C ALA A 114 14.77 19.93 14.32
N SER A 115 13.72 19.27 14.83
CA SER A 115 13.74 17.88 15.30
C SER A 115 13.97 16.84 14.20
N GLU A 116 13.78 17.21 12.92
CA GLU A 116 14.10 16.33 11.79
C GLU A 116 15.59 16.25 11.51
N TYR A 117 16.41 17.03 12.19
CA TYR A 117 17.85 16.98 12.08
C TYR A 117 18.43 16.45 13.39
N VAL A 118 19.64 15.88 13.31
CA VAL A 118 20.43 15.61 14.50
C VAL A 118 20.87 16.90 15.19
N ASP A 119 21.11 16.82 16.50
CA ASP A 119 21.58 17.98 17.27
C ASP A 119 22.93 18.45 16.70
N GLY A 120 23.03 19.76 16.45
CA GLY A 120 24.22 20.36 15.84
C GLY A 120 24.31 20.23 14.31
N TYR A 121 23.29 19.68 13.62
CA TYR A 121 23.28 19.67 12.15
C TYR A 121 23.34 21.11 11.59
N PRO A 122 24.31 21.43 10.70
CA PRO A 122 24.54 22.80 10.24
C PRO A 122 23.30 23.42 9.59
N GLU A 123 22.86 24.58 10.09
CA GLU A 123 21.70 25.30 9.54
C GLU A 123 21.88 25.66 8.07
N ALA A 124 23.10 26.03 7.67
CA ALA A 124 23.47 26.37 6.29
C ALA A 124 23.34 25.22 5.28
N ARG A 125 23.22 23.98 5.76
CA ARG A 125 22.97 22.78 4.92
C ARG A 125 21.49 22.40 4.87
N ARG A 126 20.65 23.02 5.71
CA ARG A 126 19.21 22.74 5.71
C ARG A 126 18.57 23.42 4.49
N PRO A 127 17.62 22.75 3.83
CA PRO A 127 16.81 23.42 2.83
C PRO A 127 16.08 24.61 3.43
N ARG A 128 15.98 25.68 2.64
CA ARG A 128 15.05 26.80 2.89
C ARG A 128 13.87 26.58 1.94
N PHE A 129 12.98 25.65 2.28
CA PHE A 129 11.94 25.17 1.37
C PHE A 129 11.07 26.28 0.83
N HIS A 130 10.74 27.30 1.61
CA HIS A 130 9.96 28.42 1.08
C HIS A 130 10.70 29.13 -0.07
N ARG A 131 12.02 29.32 0.01
CA ARG A 131 12.80 29.95 -1.08
C ARG A 131 13.07 28.99 -2.24
N GLU A 132 13.47 27.76 -1.92
CA GLU A 132 13.80 26.74 -2.92
C GLU A 132 12.57 26.36 -3.76
N SER A 133 11.42 26.16 -3.13
CA SER A 133 10.19 25.78 -3.84
C SER A 133 9.57 26.93 -4.64
N GLU A 134 9.64 28.18 -4.17
CA GLU A 134 9.11 29.34 -4.90
C GLU A 134 9.84 29.58 -6.23
N TYR A 135 11.10 29.14 -6.35
CA TYR A 135 11.82 29.12 -7.62
C TYR A 135 11.09 28.26 -8.67
N PHE A 136 10.57 27.09 -8.27
CA PHE A 136 9.82 26.19 -9.17
C PHE A 136 8.38 26.64 -9.42
N ARG A 137 7.81 27.45 -8.52
CA ARG A 137 6.42 27.96 -8.61
C ARG A 137 6.30 29.23 -9.43
N THR A 138 7.41 29.87 -9.75
CA THR A 138 7.41 31.13 -10.48
C THR A 138 7.77 30.90 -11.95
N VAL A 139 6.85 31.22 -12.85
CA VAL A 139 7.11 31.17 -14.29
C VAL A 139 7.55 32.54 -14.78
N PRO A 140 8.71 32.67 -15.46
CA PRO A 140 9.16 33.94 -16.02
C PRO A 140 8.08 34.60 -16.89
N GLY A 141 7.72 35.84 -16.57
CA GLY A 141 6.71 36.63 -17.30
C GLY A 141 5.25 36.31 -16.97
N ARG A 142 4.96 35.25 -16.21
CA ARG A 142 3.59 34.88 -15.78
C ARG A 142 3.36 35.01 -14.27
N GLY A 143 4.44 34.99 -13.47
CA GLY A 143 4.36 35.10 -12.02
C GLY A 143 4.21 33.75 -11.33
N ARG A 144 3.74 33.78 -10.07
CA ARG A 144 3.52 32.59 -9.24
C ARG A 144 2.31 31.81 -9.74
N ILE A 145 2.45 30.49 -9.82
CA ILE A 145 1.35 29.58 -10.16
C ILE A 145 0.51 29.30 -8.92
N GLU A 146 -0.81 29.47 -9.03
CA GLU A 146 -1.80 29.12 -8.00
C GLU A 146 -2.70 27.98 -8.47
N ALA A 147 -3.45 27.34 -7.55
CA ALA A 147 -4.36 26.24 -7.91
C ALA A 147 -5.40 26.64 -8.97
N ASP A 148 -5.90 27.89 -8.92
CA ASP A 148 -6.90 28.41 -9.87
C ASP A 148 -6.32 28.66 -11.29
N ASP A 149 -4.98 28.67 -11.42
CA ASP A 149 -4.32 28.67 -12.73
C ASP A 149 -4.38 27.29 -13.40
N LEU A 150 -4.37 26.21 -12.61
CA LEU A 150 -4.43 24.85 -13.10
C LEU A 150 -5.87 24.36 -13.27
N VAL A 151 -6.76 24.73 -12.34
CA VAL A 151 -8.07 24.10 -12.19
C VAL A 151 -9.19 25.14 -12.20
N GLU A 152 -10.26 24.84 -12.92
CA GLU A 152 -11.54 25.53 -12.83
C GLU A 152 -12.55 24.62 -12.12
N PHE A 153 -13.08 25.08 -10.98
CA PHE A 153 -14.09 24.33 -10.24
C PHE A 153 -15.50 24.62 -10.71
N VAL A 154 -16.27 23.57 -10.98
CA VAL A 154 -17.70 23.63 -11.27
C VAL A 154 -18.45 22.89 -10.17
N VAL A 155 -19.21 23.61 -9.36
CA VAL A 155 -19.92 23.03 -8.21
C VAL A 155 -21.35 22.71 -8.61
N ILE A 156 -21.79 21.47 -8.34
CA ILE A 156 -23.19 21.07 -8.48
C ILE A 156 -23.98 21.64 -7.30
N ASP A 157 -24.55 22.83 -7.49
CA ASP A 157 -25.44 23.49 -6.52
C ASP A 157 -26.90 23.25 -6.90
N GLY A 158 -27.75 22.87 -5.94
CA GLY A 158 -29.15 22.50 -6.23
C GLY A 158 -29.34 21.25 -7.10
N GLY A 159 -28.33 20.37 -7.18
CA GLY A 159 -28.41 19.06 -7.85
C GLY A 159 -28.08 19.06 -9.34
N ARG A 160 -27.75 20.20 -9.96
CA ARG A 160 -27.37 20.27 -11.38
C ARG A 160 -26.31 21.35 -11.66
N ALA A 161 -25.36 21.09 -12.55
CA ALA A 161 -24.42 22.09 -13.07
C ALA A 161 -24.24 21.98 -14.59
N GLU A 162 -24.03 23.11 -15.25
CA GLU A 162 -23.58 23.16 -16.65
C GLU A 162 -22.05 23.14 -16.71
N VAL A 163 -21.50 22.20 -17.47
CA VAL A 163 -20.05 21.93 -17.52
C VAL A 163 -19.44 22.43 -18.81
N ALA A 164 -20.24 22.50 -19.87
CA ALA A 164 -19.93 23.13 -21.15
C ALA A 164 -21.26 23.53 -21.82
N PRO A 165 -21.27 24.43 -22.83
CA PRO A 165 -22.51 24.87 -23.47
C PRO A 165 -23.39 23.70 -23.91
N GLY A 166 -24.57 23.57 -23.32
CA GLY A 166 -25.53 22.50 -23.62
C GLY A 166 -25.26 21.15 -22.95
N VAL A 167 -24.18 21.02 -22.16
CA VAL A 167 -23.79 19.80 -21.44
C VAL A 167 -23.90 20.00 -19.94
N THR A 168 -24.78 19.24 -19.28
CA THR A 168 -25.05 19.37 -17.85
C THR A 168 -24.89 18.05 -17.11
N ILE A 169 -24.48 18.12 -15.85
CA ILE A 169 -24.42 16.99 -14.92
C ILE A 169 -25.43 17.20 -13.81
N THR A 170 -26.20 16.16 -13.52
CA THR A 170 -27.22 16.14 -12.46
C THR A 170 -26.89 15.04 -11.45
N ASP A 171 -26.86 15.38 -10.15
CA ASP A 171 -26.78 14.41 -9.05
C ASP A 171 -28.19 13.98 -8.64
N LYS A 172 -28.52 12.69 -8.85
CA LYS A 172 -29.80 12.09 -8.44
C LYS A 172 -29.71 11.35 -7.10
N GLY A 173 -28.59 11.45 -6.39
CA GLY A 173 -28.33 10.76 -5.13
C GLY A 173 -27.52 9.48 -5.33
N ASP A 174 -28.11 8.48 -5.97
CA ASP A 174 -27.48 7.19 -6.28
C ASP A 174 -26.74 7.18 -7.63
N ALA A 175 -27.07 8.12 -8.52
CA ALA A 175 -26.50 8.21 -9.86
C ALA A 175 -26.12 9.64 -10.26
N LEU A 176 -25.06 9.74 -11.06
CA LEU A 176 -24.68 10.95 -11.79
C LEU A 176 -25.16 10.81 -13.24
N VAL A 177 -25.95 11.79 -13.69
CA VAL A 177 -26.55 11.80 -15.02
C VAL A 177 -25.92 12.90 -15.87
N VAL A 178 -25.43 12.53 -17.05
CA VAL A 178 -24.90 13.47 -18.04
C VAL A 178 -25.97 13.70 -19.10
N SER A 179 -26.28 14.97 -19.34
CA SER A 179 -27.21 15.40 -20.39
C SER A 179 -26.52 16.30 -21.40
N ASP A 180 -26.86 16.15 -22.67
CA ASP A 180 -26.30 16.91 -23.80
C ASP A 180 -27.44 17.37 -24.72
N GLY A 181 -27.53 18.67 -25.00
CA GLY A 181 -28.62 19.26 -25.77
C GLY A 181 -30.01 19.05 -25.12
N GLY A 182 -30.05 18.92 -23.79
CA GLY A 182 -31.27 18.63 -23.03
C GLY A 182 -31.69 17.16 -22.98
N ARG A 183 -30.94 16.24 -23.61
CA ARG A 183 -31.19 14.79 -23.59
C ARG A 183 -30.24 14.09 -22.62
N GLU A 184 -30.74 13.20 -21.77
CA GLU A 184 -29.88 12.30 -20.97
C GLU A 184 -29.14 11.32 -21.89
N ILE A 185 -27.80 11.31 -21.81
CA ILE A 185 -26.93 10.48 -22.67
C ILE A 185 -26.15 9.41 -21.89
N ALA A 186 -25.99 9.59 -20.58
CA ALA A 186 -25.35 8.63 -19.67
C ALA A 186 -25.91 8.76 -18.25
N SER A 187 -26.04 7.62 -17.56
CA SER A 187 -26.29 7.54 -16.13
C SER A 187 -25.34 6.50 -15.55
N VAL A 188 -24.53 6.91 -14.58
CA VAL A 188 -23.54 6.07 -13.89
C VAL A 188 -23.75 6.19 -12.38
N GLY A 189 -23.29 5.20 -11.61
CA GLY A 189 -23.37 5.28 -10.15
C GLY A 189 -22.66 6.53 -9.61
N ALA A 190 -23.20 7.10 -8.52
CA ALA A 190 -22.58 8.24 -7.85
C ALA A 190 -21.27 7.89 -7.15
N THR A 191 -21.03 6.60 -6.90
CA THR A 191 -19.76 6.04 -6.44
C THR A 191 -19.05 5.30 -7.58
N VAL A 192 -17.73 5.25 -7.52
CA VAL A 192 -16.90 4.55 -8.51
C VAL A 192 -16.21 3.40 -7.81
N SER A 193 -16.54 2.18 -8.23
CA SER A 193 -15.82 0.98 -7.79
C SER A 193 -14.70 0.69 -8.78
N LEU A 194 -13.48 0.53 -8.28
CA LEU A 194 -12.37 0.14 -9.13
C LEU A 194 -12.49 -1.33 -9.52
N PRO A 195 -11.92 -1.74 -10.67
CA PRO A 195 -11.86 -3.15 -11.06
C PRO A 195 -11.41 -4.02 -9.90
N SER A 196 -12.00 -5.21 -9.77
CA SER A 196 -11.53 -6.20 -8.80
C SER A 196 -10.06 -6.49 -9.02
N ARG A 197 -9.33 -6.82 -7.95
CA ARG A 197 -8.01 -7.45 -8.06
C ARG A 197 -8.16 -8.55 -9.10
N ALA A 198 -7.44 -8.48 -10.22
CA ALA A 198 -7.37 -9.62 -11.11
C ALA A 198 -7.02 -10.82 -10.23
N ALA A 199 -7.89 -11.83 -10.19
CA ALA A 199 -7.61 -13.05 -9.47
C ALA A 199 -6.35 -13.60 -10.14
N SER A 200 -5.19 -13.34 -9.53
CA SER A 200 -3.84 -13.73 -9.96
C SER A 200 -3.91 -14.71 -11.13
N THR A 201 -3.95 -14.19 -12.36
CA THR A 201 -3.91 -15.02 -13.57
C THR A 201 -2.47 -15.50 -13.71
N ASP A 202 -2.13 -16.51 -12.92
CA ASP A 202 -1.68 -17.83 -13.35
C ASP A 202 -1.24 -18.64 -12.10
N PRO A 203 -2.06 -19.55 -11.56
CA PRO A 203 -1.69 -20.39 -10.42
C PRO A 203 -0.69 -21.51 -10.76
N ASP A 204 -0.38 -21.73 -12.05
CA ASP A 204 0.32 -22.92 -12.55
C ASP A 204 1.72 -22.67 -13.13
N VAL A 205 2.13 -21.42 -13.35
CA VAL A 205 3.54 -21.09 -13.60
C VAL A 205 4.06 -20.32 -12.40
N ALA A 206 4.49 -21.03 -11.36
CA ALA A 206 5.40 -20.42 -10.40
C ALA A 206 6.61 -19.94 -11.21
N PRO A 207 6.89 -18.62 -11.30
CA PRO A 207 8.11 -18.20 -11.94
C PRO A 207 9.28 -18.88 -11.24
N ALA A 208 10.32 -19.22 -12.01
CA ALA A 208 11.55 -19.82 -11.47
C ALA A 208 11.91 -19.09 -10.17
N SER A 209 12.17 -19.86 -9.10
CA SER A 209 12.33 -19.35 -7.74
C SER A 209 13.22 -18.11 -7.74
N PHE A 210 12.61 -16.94 -7.59
CA PHE A 210 13.37 -15.70 -7.48
C PHE A 210 14.20 -15.80 -6.21
N LEU A 211 15.51 -15.94 -6.37
CA LEU A 211 16.43 -15.93 -5.25
C LEU A 211 16.49 -14.50 -4.72
N VAL A 212 16.04 -14.30 -3.49
CA VAL A 212 16.08 -13.00 -2.84
C VAL A 212 17.54 -12.60 -2.62
N PRO A 213 18.01 -11.44 -3.12
CA PRO A 213 19.37 -10.98 -2.85
C PRO A 213 19.50 -10.53 -1.41
N SER A 214 20.72 -10.61 -0.88
CA SER A 214 21.03 -10.09 0.45
C SER A 214 21.06 -8.56 0.47
N PHE A 215 21.48 -7.95 -0.65
CA PHE A 215 21.44 -6.51 -0.86
C PHE A 215 21.27 -6.18 -2.35
N GLY A 216 20.34 -5.29 -2.68
CA GLY A 216 20.05 -4.92 -4.06
C GLY A 216 18.75 -4.15 -4.20
N VAL A 217 18.41 -3.78 -5.44
CA VAL A 217 17.15 -3.08 -5.74
C VAL A 217 16.45 -3.73 -6.92
N THR A 218 15.17 -4.08 -6.76
CA THR A 218 14.28 -4.34 -7.89
C THR A 218 13.54 -3.06 -8.24
N VAL A 219 13.51 -2.71 -9.52
CA VAL A 219 12.70 -1.58 -9.99
C VAL A 219 11.31 -2.11 -10.36
N LEU A 220 10.27 -1.56 -9.72
CA LEU A 220 8.87 -1.95 -9.94
C LEU A 220 8.21 -1.12 -11.05
N GLY A 221 8.69 0.11 -11.20
CA GLY A 221 8.44 0.99 -12.33
C GLY A 221 9.57 2.00 -12.44
N ALA A 222 9.90 2.42 -13.66
CA ALA A 222 11.01 3.34 -13.94
C ALA A 222 10.59 4.59 -14.70
N SER A 223 9.32 4.68 -15.10
CA SER A 223 8.81 5.75 -15.97
C SER A 223 8.13 6.85 -15.15
N HIS A 224 7.56 7.82 -15.85
CA HIS A 224 6.83 8.96 -15.28
C HIS A 224 5.32 8.86 -15.54
N GLY A 225 4.52 9.70 -14.89
CA GLY A 225 3.06 9.67 -15.00
C GLY A 225 2.47 10.04 -16.38
N PHE A 226 3.29 10.43 -17.36
CA PHE A 226 2.86 10.79 -18.73
C PHE A 226 3.23 9.77 -19.80
N ASP A 227 3.92 8.68 -19.46
CA ASP A 227 4.20 7.59 -20.39
C ASP A 227 3.09 6.53 -20.30
N PRO A 228 2.27 6.32 -21.35
CA PRO A 228 1.11 5.42 -21.26
C PRO A 228 1.50 3.95 -21.07
N SER A 229 2.70 3.56 -21.49
CA SER A 229 3.19 2.18 -21.42
C SER A 229 4.02 1.86 -20.17
N GLY A 230 4.54 2.88 -19.48
CA GLY A 230 5.45 2.70 -18.34
C GLY A 230 4.73 2.81 -17.01
N LYS A 231 5.25 2.15 -15.98
CA LYS A 231 4.77 2.32 -14.59
C LYS A 231 5.47 3.50 -13.93
N THR A 232 4.80 4.15 -12.98
CA THR A 232 5.42 5.20 -12.17
C THR A 232 6.60 4.66 -11.40
N THR A 233 7.51 5.54 -10.99
CA THR A 233 8.76 5.12 -10.39
C THR A 233 8.55 4.57 -8.99
N GLY A 234 9.11 3.39 -8.72
CA GLY A 234 9.17 2.84 -7.38
C GLY A 234 9.97 1.55 -7.31
N PHE A 235 10.36 1.19 -6.09
CA PHE A 235 11.44 0.22 -5.86
C PHE A 235 11.10 -0.79 -4.77
N LEU A 236 11.78 -1.92 -4.86
CA LEU A 236 11.93 -2.88 -3.78
C LEU A 236 13.41 -2.90 -3.37
N LEU A 237 13.74 -2.27 -2.25
CA LEU A 237 15.08 -2.30 -1.65
C LEU A 237 15.24 -3.58 -0.86
N TRP A 238 16.06 -4.50 -1.36
CA TRP A 238 16.43 -5.73 -0.67
C TRP A 238 17.55 -5.46 0.31
N MET A 239 17.36 -5.87 1.56
CA MET A 239 18.36 -5.76 2.62
C MET A 239 18.13 -6.87 3.65
N GLY A 240 19.14 -7.72 3.85
CA GLY A 240 19.07 -8.82 4.81
C GLY A 240 18.00 -9.86 4.49
N GLY A 241 17.80 -10.19 3.21
CA GLY A 241 16.85 -11.22 2.77
C GLY A 241 15.37 -10.80 2.80
N ARG A 242 15.09 -9.53 3.09
CA ARG A 242 13.75 -8.95 3.10
C ARG A 242 13.74 -7.62 2.36
N ALA A 243 12.55 -7.10 2.11
CA ALA A 243 12.39 -5.91 1.29
C ALA A 243 11.75 -4.73 2.04
N ILE A 244 12.11 -3.53 1.60
CA ILE A 244 11.46 -2.26 1.92
C ILE A 244 10.96 -1.70 0.58
N LEU A 245 9.68 -1.35 0.50
CA LEU A 245 9.16 -0.65 -0.67
C LEU A 245 9.58 0.82 -0.62
N VAL A 246 9.83 1.42 -1.77
CA VAL A 246 10.10 2.85 -1.90
C VAL A 246 9.15 3.37 -2.94
N ASP A 247 8.26 4.29 -2.54
CA ASP A 247 7.23 4.88 -3.39
C ASP A 247 6.54 3.84 -4.32
N PRO A 248 5.97 2.75 -3.78
CA PRO A 248 5.44 1.68 -4.61
C PRO A 248 4.38 2.18 -5.58
N PRO A 249 4.43 1.79 -6.87
CA PRO A 249 3.32 1.99 -7.79
C PRO A 249 2.06 1.27 -7.29
N THR A 250 0.89 1.68 -7.78
CA THR A 250 -0.36 0.99 -7.46
C THR A 250 -0.29 -0.49 -7.88
N ASP A 251 -0.92 -1.35 -7.08
CA ASP A 251 -0.97 -2.81 -7.26
C ASP A 251 0.40 -3.53 -7.17
N SER A 252 1.43 -2.88 -6.61
CA SER A 252 2.76 -3.47 -6.40
C SER A 252 2.71 -4.77 -5.59
N THR A 253 1.88 -4.84 -4.55
CA THR A 253 1.76 -6.07 -3.76
C THR A 253 1.17 -7.22 -4.57
N ASP A 254 0.16 -6.96 -5.39
CA ASP A 254 -0.46 -7.99 -6.22
C ASP A 254 0.52 -8.47 -7.29
N TYR A 255 1.28 -7.55 -7.89
CA TYR A 255 2.38 -7.86 -8.80
C TYR A 255 3.45 -8.79 -8.16
N LEU A 256 3.84 -8.50 -6.92
CA LEU A 256 4.83 -9.26 -6.15
C LEU A 256 4.29 -10.62 -5.71
N ARG A 257 3.04 -10.68 -5.24
CA ARG A 257 2.36 -11.92 -4.84
C ARG A 257 2.23 -12.89 -6.02
N ALA A 258 1.88 -12.39 -7.20
CA ALA A 258 1.80 -13.19 -8.42
C ALA A 258 3.16 -13.81 -8.82
N ARG A 259 4.27 -13.23 -8.34
CA ARG A 259 5.63 -13.72 -8.59
C ARG A 259 6.26 -14.45 -7.40
N GLY A 260 5.45 -14.84 -6.42
CA GLY A 260 5.89 -15.65 -5.28
C GLY A 260 6.52 -14.85 -4.13
N ILE A 261 6.58 -13.52 -4.20
CA ILE A 261 7.02 -12.69 -3.08
C ILE A 261 5.84 -12.46 -2.14
N ALA A 262 5.92 -13.04 -0.94
CA ALA A 262 4.86 -12.90 0.05
C ALA A 262 4.80 -11.45 0.58
N PRO A 263 3.62 -10.81 0.62
CA PRO A 263 3.47 -9.42 1.08
C PRO A 263 4.04 -9.16 2.48
N LYS A 264 4.03 -10.20 3.34
CA LYS A 264 4.55 -10.21 4.72
C LYS A 264 6.08 -10.10 4.83
N THR A 265 6.80 -10.45 3.76
CA THR A 265 8.25 -10.25 3.67
C THR A 265 8.64 -8.79 3.44
N ILE A 266 7.64 -7.94 3.17
CA ILE A 266 7.73 -6.50 2.96
C ILE A 266 7.04 -5.81 4.13
N ASP A 267 7.81 -5.41 5.13
CA ASP A 267 7.34 -4.81 6.38
C ASP A 267 7.68 -3.32 6.48
N GLY A 268 8.24 -2.73 5.43
CA GLY A 268 8.68 -1.34 5.40
C GLY A 268 8.28 -0.63 4.12
N VAL A 269 7.94 0.65 4.23
CA VAL A 269 7.77 1.59 3.11
C VAL A 269 8.57 2.84 3.43
N ILE A 270 9.39 3.28 2.47
CA ILE A 270 9.99 4.61 2.43
C ILE A 270 9.09 5.46 1.54
N LEU A 271 8.58 6.56 2.08
CA LEU A 271 7.82 7.56 1.32
C LEU A 271 8.72 8.78 1.11
N THR A 272 9.10 9.05 -0.14
CA THR A 272 10.04 10.13 -0.45
C THR A 272 9.38 11.49 -0.51
N HIS A 273 8.14 11.58 -1.00
CA HIS A 273 7.33 12.80 -1.08
C HIS A 273 5.86 12.48 -1.43
N CYS A 274 4.98 13.48 -1.46
CA CYS A 274 3.52 13.33 -1.59
C CYS A 274 2.97 13.79 -2.97
N HIS A 275 3.49 13.22 -4.05
CA HIS A 275 2.83 13.26 -5.37
C HIS A 275 2.06 11.96 -5.61
N ALA A 276 0.98 12.02 -6.39
CA ALA A 276 0.11 10.87 -6.67
C ALA A 276 0.84 9.64 -7.25
N ASP A 277 1.92 9.83 -7.99
CA ASP A 277 2.73 8.75 -8.58
C ASP A 277 3.67 8.05 -7.59
N HIS A 278 3.84 8.61 -6.38
CA HIS A 278 4.69 8.07 -5.31
C HIS A 278 3.88 7.62 -4.07
N ASP A 279 2.79 8.31 -3.74
CA ASP A 279 2.03 8.06 -2.51
C ASP A 279 0.82 7.12 -2.68
N ALA A 280 0.26 6.99 -3.89
CA ALA A 280 -0.95 6.18 -4.13
C ALA A 280 -0.78 4.72 -3.75
N GLY A 281 0.28 4.05 -4.25
CA GLY A 281 0.56 2.67 -3.87
C GLY A 281 1.12 2.56 -2.43
N THR A 282 1.69 3.63 -1.89
CA THR A 282 2.11 3.68 -0.47
C THR A 282 0.89 3.49 0.41
N PHE A 283 -0.15 4.33 0.27
CA PHE A 283 -1.33 4.19 1.11
C PHE A 283 -2.03 2.85 0.90
N GLN A 284 -2.10 2.36 -0.34
CA GLN A 284 -2.62 1.01 -0.62
C GLN A 284 -1.88 -0.06 0.20
N LYS A 285 -0.54 -0.04 0.21
CA LYS A 285 0.30 -0.99 0.96
C LYS A 285 0.08 -0.90 2.48
N LEU A 286 -0.11 0.31 3.03
CA LEU A 286 -0.36 0.50 4.47
C LEU A 286 -1.67 -0.14 4.94
N LEU A 287 -2.61 -0.40 4.01
CA LEU A 287 -3.90 -1.03 4.30
C LEU A 287 -3.92 -2.54 4.05
N GLU A 288 -2.77 -3.18 3.86
CA GLU A 288 -2.70 -4.62 3.59
C GLU A 288 -2.45 -5.48 4.85
N GLU A 289 -1.81 -6.64 4.68
CA GLU A 289 -1.85 -7.80 5.60
C GLU A 289 -1.42 -7.53 7.04
N ALA A 290 -0.48 -6.62 7.28
CA ALA A 290 0.04 -6.31 8.60
C ALA A 290 0.47 -4.84 8.65
N GLN A 291 0.54 -4.28 9.86
CA GLN A 291 1.08 -2.94 10.06
C GLN A 291 2.50 -2.81 9.49
N ILE A 292 2.71 -1.77 8.70
CA ILE A 292 3.96 -1.51 7.98
C ILE A 292 4.77 -0.42 8.68
N ASN A 293 6.09 -0.56 8.70
CA ASN A 293 7.01 0.49 9.14
C ASN A 293 7.08 1.57 8.05
N LEU A 294 6.67 2.80 8.37
CA LEU A 294 6.75 3.93 7.45
C LEU A 294 7.97 4.80 7.81
N TYR A 295 8.91 4.91 6.87
CA TYR A 295 10.12 5.71 6.98
C TYR A 295 9.97 6.97 6.13
N THR A 296 9.82 8.11 6.79
CA THR A 296 9.81 9.42 6.14
C THR A 296 10.03 10.51 7.18
N THR A 297 10.15 11.76 6.76
CA THR A 297 10.27 12.89 7.69
C THR A 297 8.91 13.29 8.26
N PRO A 298 8.85 13.85 9.49
CA PRO A 298 7.62 14.40 10.04
C PRO A 298 6.87 15.38 9.11
N HIS A 299 7.60 16.19 8.32
CA HIS A 299 7.02 17.09 7.33
C HIS A 299 6.28 16.35 6.21
N ILE A 300 6.94 15.39 5.56
CA ILE A 300 6.32 14.60 4.49
C ILE A 300 5.15 13.77 5.05
N LEU A 301 5.30 13.20 6.24
CA LEU A 301 4.21 12.50 6.91
C LEU A 301 3.01 13.43 7.16
N GLY A 302 3.25 14.67 7.58
CA GLY A 302 2.18 15.66 7.77
C GLY A 302 1.39 15.91 6.48
N SER A 303 2.07 16.06 5.35
CA SER A 303 1.44 16.20 4.03
C SER A 303 0.64 14.97 3.64
N PHE A 304 1.23 13.79 3.80
CA PHE A 304 0.55 12.51 3.54
C PHE A 304 -0.76 12.40 4.33
N LEU A 305 -0.72 12.70 5.63
CA LEU A 305 -1.90 12.60 6.50
C LEU A 305 -3.00 13.60 6.13
N ARG A 306 -2.64 14.86 5.84
CA ARG A 306 -3.63 15.86 5.40
C ARG A 306 -4.23 15.52 4.04
N LYS A 307 -3.40 15.08 3.08
CA LYS A 307 -3.84 14.64 1.75
C LYS A 307 -4.80 13.45 1.86
N TYR A 308 -4.40 12.38 2.55
CA TYR A 308 -5.24 11.18 2.65
C TYR A 308 -6.44 11.34 3.58
N SER A 309 -6.39 12.23 4.57
CA SER A 309 -7.57 12.66 5.34
C SER A 309 -8.59 13.35 4.42
N ALA A 310 -8.12 14.30 3.60
CA ALA A 310 -8.94 14.98 2.61
C ALA A 310 -9.48 14.05 1.51
N LEU A 311 -8.75 13.01 1.09
CA LEU A 311 -9.23 12.02 0.11
C LEU A 311 -10.22 11.02 0.75
N SER A 312 -9.83 10.34 1.82
CA SER A 312 -10.58 9.23 2.40
C SER A 312 -11.74 9.65 3.32
N GLY A 313 -11.69 10.87 3.85
CA GLY A 313 -12.58 11.34 4.92
C GLY A 313 -12.24 10.78 6.30
N LEU A 314 -11.12 10.06 6.45
CA LEU A 314 -10.64 9.54 7.73
C LEU A 314 -9.86 10.61 8.50
N SER A 315 -9.93 10.59 9.83
CA SER A 315 -9.12 11.51 10.64
C SER A 315 -7.63 11.17 10.55
N GLU A 316 -6.77 12.18 10.73
CA GLU A 316 -5.32 11.97 10.77
C GLU A 316 -4.90 11.00 11.89
N ASP A 317 -5.55 11.04 13.06
CA ASP A 317 -5.28 10.12 14.16
C ASP A 317 -5.56 8.66 13.80
N LEU A 318 -6.58 8.44 12.98
CA LEU A 318 -6.89 7.11 12.48
C LEU A 318 -5.87 6.67 11.44
N LEU A 319 -5.52 7.55 10.50
CA LEU A 319 -4.50 7.25 9.50
C LEU A 319 -3.14 6.92 10.15
N ARG A 320 -2.74 7.65 11.21
CA ARG A 320 -1.51 7.36 11.98
C ARG A 320 -1.48 5.97 12.61
N ARG A 321 -2.63 5.34 12.83
CA ARG A 321 -2.73 3.99 13.41
C ARG A 321 -2.54 2.89 12.35
N THR A 322 -2.58 3.21 11.06
CA THR A 322 -2.44 2.19 10.01
C THR A 322 -0.99 1.77 9.76
N PHE A 323 -0.02 2.44 10.37
CA PHE A 323 1.41 2.17 10.21
C PHE A 323 2.19 2.43 11.50
N SER A 324 3.39 1.87 11.58
CA SER A 324 4.38 2.18 12.61
C SER A 324 5.31 3.25 12.08
N PHE A 325 5.28 4.45 12.66
CA PHE A 325 6.08 5.58 12.16
C PHE A 325 7.52 5.52 12.68
N HIS A 326 8.47 5.48 11.76
CA HIS A 326 9.91 5.59 12.05
C HIS A 326 10.42 6.92 11.50
N PRO A 327 10.47 7.98 12.33
CA PRO A 327 10.84 9.30 11.88
C PRO A 327 12.28 9.33 11.35
N VAL A 328 12.43 9.74 10.10
CA VAL A 328 13.73 10.02 9.50
C VAL A 328 14.32 11.28 10.15
N ARG A 329 15.56 11.15 10.63
CA ARG A 329 16.38 12.28 11.12
C ARG A 329 17.59 12.48 10.23
N ILE A 330 17.66 13.60 9.53
CA ILE A 330 18.76 13.99 8.66
C ILE A 330 20.04 14.13 9.49
N GLY A 331 21.12 13.49 9.01
CA GLY A 331 22.42 13.43 9.69
C GLY A 331 22.60 12.25 10.65
N ALA A 332 21.62 11.33 10.76
CA ALA A 332 21.78 10.04 11.43
C ALA A 332 21.25 8.89 10.57
N PRO A 333 21.81 7.67 10.70
CA PRO A 333 21.29 6.50 10.02
C PRO A 333 20.04 5.96 10.72
N ILE A 334 19.13 5.42 9.92
CA ILE A 334 18.18 4.41 10.38
C ILE A 334 18.85 3.04 10.21
N HIS A 335 18.99 2.30 11.30
CA HIS A 335 19.52 0.95 11.26
C HIS A 335 18.40 -0.03 10.90
N VAL A 336 18.58 -0.78 9.82
CA VAL A 336 17.61 -1.78 9.37
C VAL A 336 18.35 -3.05 9.01
N ARG A 337 18.03 -4.16 9.67
CA ARG A 337 18.53 -5.52 9.34
C ARG A 337 20.07 -5.64 9.28
N GLY A 338 20.78 -4.88 10.11
CA GLY A 338 22.24 -4.82 10.12
C GLY A 338 22.87 -3.92 9.05
N GLY A 339 22.05 -3.26 8.22
CA GLY A 339 22.45 -2.16 7.35
C GLY A 339 22.03 -0.80 7.90
N GLU A 340 22.36 0.24 7.14
CA GLU A 340 22.08 1.64 7.47
C GLU A 340 21.41 2.35 6.30
N LEU A 341 20.45 3.22 6.59
CA LEU A 341 19.80 4.12 5.64
C LEU A 341 20.08 5.57 6.06
N TRP A 342 20.75 6.32 5.20
CA TRP A 342 21.10 7.72 5.40
C TRP A 342 20.27 8.61 4.48
N PHE A 343 19.46 9.48 5.05
CA PHE A 343 18.51 10.30 4.29
C PHE A 343 19.01 11.73 4.11
N ARG A 344 18.60 12.36 3.02
CA ARG A 344 18.89 13.76 2.68
C ARG A 344 17.70 14.41 2.01
N TYR A 345 17.48 15.69 2.26
CA TYR A 345 16.52 16.49 1.48
C TYR A 345 17.09 16.82 0.10
N THR A 346 16.33 16.58 -0.95
CA THR A 346 16.70 16.86 -2.34
C THR A 346 16.16 18.22 -2.78
N LEU A 347 16.57 18.70 -3.95
CA LEU A 347 16.04 19.92 -4.54
C LEU A 347 14.82 19.60 -5.41
N HIS A 348 13.62 19.98 -4.95
CA HIS A 348 12.34 19.70 -5.60
C HIS A 348 11.26 20.76 -5.23
N SER A 349 10.09 20.75 -5.88
CA SER A 349 9.00 21.73 -5.67
C SER A 349 8.25 21.59 -4.35
N ILE A 350 8.32 20.40 -3.75
CA ILE A 350 7.81 20.08 -2.41
C ILE A 350 8.91 19.37 -1.61
N PRO A 351 8.77 19.21 -0.28
CA PRO A 351 9.74 18.46 0.50
C PRO A 351 9.89 17.03 -0.01
N THR A 352 11.08 16.72 -0.49
CA THR A 352 11.43 15.40 -1.05
C THR A 352 12.73 14.91 -0.44
N ILE A 353 12.78 13.63 -0.11
CA ILE A 353 14.00 12.98 0.40
C ILE A 353 14.57 11.95 -0.60
N GLY A 354 15.89 11.97 -0.73
CA GLY A 354 16.68 10.87 -1.26
C GLY A 354 17.39 10.13 -0.12
N PHE A 355 17.99 8.98 -0.41
CA PHE A 355 18.73 8.25 0.61
C PHE A 355 19.83 7.36 0.04
N ASP A 356 20.78 7.03 0.92
CA ASP A 356 21.83 6.07 0.67
C ASP A 356 21.66 4.87 1.61
N ALA A 357 21.64 3.67 1.03
CA ALA A 357 21.60 2.42 1.76
C ALA A 357 23.01 1.80 1.81
N PHE A 358 23.43 1.35 2.99
CA PHE A 358 24.69 0.66 3.22
C PHE A 358 24.44 -0.71 3.83
N TYR A 359 25.12 -1.73 3.29
CA TYR A 359 25.02 -3.10 3.80
C TYR A 359 26.37 -3.81 3.61
N GLY A 360 27.04 -4.14 4.72
CA GLY A 360 28.41 -4.64 4.69
C GLY A 360 29.35 -3.61 4.06
N ASN A 361 30.06 -4.00 2.99
CA ASN A 361 30.96 -3.13 2.23
C ASN A 361 30.36 -2.57 0.94
N ARG A 362 29.03 -2.63 0.78
CA ARG A 362 28.31 -2.19 -0.42
C ARG A 362 27.35 -1.07 -0.09
N SER A 363 27.04 -0.26 -1.09
CA SER A 363 26.11 0.84 -0.95
C SER A 363 25.32 1.15 -2.21
N ILE A 364 24.09 1.64 -2.05
CA ILE A 364 23.18 2.03 -3.12
C ILE A 364 22.69 3.44 -2.83
N SER A 365 22.78 4.35 -3.79
CA SER A 365 22.17 5.68 -3.70
C SER A 365 20.87 5.72 -4.48
N ILE A 366 19.79 6.20 -3.86
CA ILE A 366 18.52 6.48 -4.51
C ILE A 366 18.27 7.98 -4.36
N SER A 367 18.20 8.69 -5.48
CA SER A 367 18.11 10.15 -5.45
C SER A 367 16.79 10.67 -4.90
N GLY A 368 15.70 9.92 -5.04
CA GLY A 368 14.35 10.50 -5.02
C GLY A 368 14.16 11.52 -6.14
N ASP A 369 13.01 12.20 -6.17
CA ASP A 369 12.80 13.25 -7.14
C ASP A 369 13.72 14.44 -6.85
N THR A 370 14.44 14.89 -7.87
CA THR A 370 15.45 15.94 -7.72
C THR A 370 15.86 16.60 -9.03
N LEU A 371 16.14 17.91 -8.94
CA LEU A 371 16.90 18.63 -9.94
C LEU A 371 18.41 18.57 -9.65
N TYR A 372 19.12 17.66 -10.33
CA TYR A 372 20.57 17.71 -10.49
C TYR A 372 20.93 18.39 -11.81
N ASP A 373 21.17 19.70 -11.77
CA ASP A 373 21.68 20.48 -12.90
C ASP A 373 22.71 21.48 -12.36
N PRO A 374 24.02 21.16 -12.40
CA PRO A 374 25.05 22.02 -11.82
C PRO A 374 24.98 23.47 -12.29
N ARG A 375 24.57 23.71 -13.55
CA ARG A 375 24.45 25.07 -14.09
C ARG A 375 23.29 25.81 -13.43
N ARG A 376 22.11 25.19 -13.36
CA ARG A 376 20.92 25.80 -12.76
C ARG A 376 21.05 25.96 -11.25
N VAL A 377 21.64 24.98 -10.57
CA VAL A 377 21.91 25.03 -9.13
C VAL A 377 22.91 26.15 -8.80
N THR A 378 23.92 26.36 -9.65
CA THR A 378 24.84 27.52 -9.55
C THR A 378 24.10 28.84 -9.70
N GLU A 379 23.21 28.97 -10.70
CA GLU A 379 22.39 30.17 -10.87
C GLU A 379 21.51 30.46 -9.64
N MET A 380 20.92 29.42 -9.02
CA MET A 380 20.14 29.58 -7.78
C MET A 380 21.01 30.08 -6.62
N PHE A 381 22.24 29.60 -6.50
CA PHE A 381 23.21 30.08 -5.52
C PHE A 381 23.60 31.54 -5.77
N GLU A 382 23.92 31.91 -7.01
CA GLU A 382 24.27 33.29 -7.39
C GLU A 382 23.12 34.28 -7.13
N LYS A 383 21.87 33.82 -7.25
CA LYS A 383 20.66 34.59 -6.89
C LYS A 383 20.37 34.65 -5.39
N GLY A 384 21.17 34.00 -4.55
CA GLY A 384 20.99 33.98 -3.08
C GLY A 384 19.81 33.13 -2.61
N ILE A 385 19.34 32.20 -3.45
CA ILE A 385 18.30 31.22 -3.08
C ILE A 385 18.90 30.15 -2.17
N LEU A 386 20.10 29.69 -2.50
CA LEU A 386 20.83 28.66 -1.76
C LEU A 386 21.94 29.27 -0.92
N GLU A 387 22.17 28.69 0.27
CA GLU A 387 23.40 28.93 1.04
C GLU A 387 24.56 28.10 0.47
N ARG A 388 25.80 28.49 0.78
CA ARG A 388 26.99 27.82 0.23
C ARG A 388 27.05 26.33 0.53
N ALA A 389 26.81 25.93 1.78
CA ALA A 389 26.89 24.52 2.16
C ALA A 389 25.78 23.68 1.53
N ARG A 390 24.55 24.22 1.44
CA ARG A 390 23.44 23.60 0.69
C ARG A 390 23.74 23.49 -0.81
N TYR A 391 24.33 24.52 -1.41
CA TYR A 391 24.77 24.50 -2.81
C TYR A 391 25.79 23.40 -3.06
N GLU A 392 26.81 23.28 -2.21
CA GLU A 392 27.85 22.25 -2.29
C GLU A 392 27.24 20.84 -2.27
N ASP A 393 26.30 20.59 -1.35
CA ASP A 393 25.58 19.31 -1.25
C ASP A 393 24.74 18.98 -2.50
N LEU A 394 24.22 19.99 -3.21
CA LEU A 394 23.34 19.80 -4.39
C LEU A 394 24.11 19.62 -5.70
N VAL A 395 25.36 20.09 -5.79
CA VAL A 395 26.21 19.89 -6.98
C VAL A 395 27.10 18.65 -6.88
N GLU A 396 27.29 18.11 -5.68
CA GLU A 396 28.05 16.87 -5.46
C GLU A 396 27.26 15.64 -5.92
N PHE A 397 27.77 14.95 -6.94
CA PHE A 397 27.16 13.70 -7.41
C PHE A 397 27.66 12.50 -6.59
N PRO A 398 26.77 11.56 -6.18
CA PRO A 398 27.12 10.43 -5.31
C PRO A 398 27.87 9.30 -6.05
N ALA A 399 28.99 9.62 -6.71
CA ALA A 399 29.73 8.74 -7.61
C ALA A 399 30.40 7.52 -6.93
N HIS A 400 30.52 7.51 -5.61
CA HIS A 400 31.24 6.49 -4.86
C HIS A 400 30.40 5.22 -4.60
N HIS A 401 29.07 5.26 -4.75
CA HIS A 401 28.19 4.12 -4.44
C HIS A 401 28.31 2.96 -5.42
N SER A 402 28.06 1.74 -4.94
CA SER A 402 28.15 0.53 -5.77
C SER A 402 27.07 0.47 -6.86
N ALA A 403 25.89 1.04 -6.61
CA ALA A 403 24.87 1.31 -7.60
C ALA A 403 24.18 2.66 -7.31
N ILE A 404 23.75 3.36 -8.36
CA ILE A 404 23.10 4.67 -8.25
C ILE A 404 21.82 4.62 -9.07
N LEU A 405 20.67 4.77 -8.40
CA LEU A 405 19.39 4.99 -9.05
C LEU A 405 19.09 6.49 -8.95
N HIS A 406 19.18 7.16 -10.09
CA HIS A 406 19.04 8.62 -10.15
C HIS A 406 17.89 8.99 -11.07
N GLU A 407 17.01 9.87 -10.57
CA GLU A 407 15.94 10.44 -11.37
C GLU A 407 16.50 11.10 -12.63
N ALA A 408 15.83 10.90 -13.77
CA ALA A 408 15.92 11.76 -14.92
C ALA A 408 14.49 12.07 -15.37
N GLY A 409 14.18 13.33 -15.69
CA GLY A 409 12.83 13.71 -16.05
C GLY A 409 12.79 14.98 -16.87
N ILE A 410 11.62 15.61 -16.90
CA ILE A 410 11.39 16.82 -17.70
C ILE A 410 11.79 18.06 -16.86
N PRO A 411 12.76 18.88 -17.32
CA PRO A 411 13.08 20.15 -16.67
C PRO A 411 11.88 21.13 -16.70
N PRO A 412 11.80 22.10 -15.76
CA PRO A 412 12.85 22.50 -14.85
C PRO A 412 12.88 21.75 -13.51
N LEU A 413 11.89 20.90 -13.24
CA LEU A 413 11.70 20.26 -11.93
C LEU A 413 12.61 19.05 -11.71
N HIS A 414 12.82 18.25 -12.75
CA HIS A 414 13.58 17.01 -12.68
C HIS A 414 14.94 17.13 -13.37
N THR A 415 15.85 16.23 -13.03
CA THR A 415 17.22 16.16 -13.56
C THR A 415 17.23 15.99 -15.09
N PRO A 416 17.88 16.88 -15.87
CA PRO A 416 18.05 16.70 -17.30
C PRO A 416 19.08 15.61 -17.62
N THR A 417 18.79 14.75 -18.60
CA THR A 417 19.73 13.72 -19.09
C THR A 417 21.05 14.29 -19.60
N ALA A 418 21.05 15.55 -20.08
CA ALA A 418 22.25 16.25 -20.51
C ALA A 418 23.28 16.44 -19.36
N ALA A 419 22.83 16.73 -18.14
CA ALA A 419 23.72 16.84 -16.98
C ALA A 419 24.34 15.49 -16.61
N LEU A 420 23.56 14.41 -16.69
CA LEU A 420 24.03 13.05 -16.41
C LEU A 420 24.98 12.51 -17.50
N ALA A 421 24.82 12.97 -18.75
CA ALA A 421 25.69 12.56 -19.85
C ALA A 421 27.15 13.03 -19.67
N GLU A 422 27.36 14.15 -18.97
CA GLU A 422 28.67 14.73 -18.64
C GLU A 422 29.43 13.91 -17.58
N LEU A 423 28.77 12.97 -16.88
CA LEU A 423 29.41 12.14 -15.85
C LEU A 423 30.46 11.18 -16.45
N PRO A 424 31.52 10.83 -15.68
CA PRO A 424 32.52 9.85 -16.10
C PRO A 424 31.92 8.49 -16.47
N ALA A 425 32.53 7.79 -17.44
CA ALA A 425 32.03 6.50 -17.92
C ALA A 425 31.90 5.44 -16.80
N GLU A 426 32.84 5.40 -15.84
CA GLU A 426 32.79 4.50 -14.69
C GLU A 426 31.57 4.74 -13.78
N VAL A 427 31.16 5.99 -13.64
CA VAL A 427 29.95 6.35 -12.88
C VAL A 427 28.72 5.92 -13.66
N LYS A 428 28.68 6.22 -14.96
CA LYS A 428 27.57 5.82 -15.85
C LYS A 428 27.37 4.29 -15.89
N ASN A 429 28.43 3.50 -15.78
CA ASN A 429 28.34 2.04 -15.69
C ASN A 429 27.58 1.56 -14.44
N ARG A 430 27.53 2.34 -13.37
CA ARG A 430 26.79 2.03 -12.13
C ARG A 430 25.52 2.85 -11.96
N LEU A 431 25.23 3.75 -12.90
CA LEU A 431 24.06 4.63 -12.94
C LEU A 431 22.89 3.98 -13.68
N TYR A 432 21.73 4.00 -13.04
CA TYR A 432 20.47 3.53 -13.59
C TYR A 432 19.48 4.70 -13.52
N LEU A 433 18.97 5.13 -14.67
CA LEU A 433 18.01 6.22 -14.72
C LEU A 433 16.61 5.73 -14.37
N VAL A 434 15.92 6.49 -13.52
CA VAL A 434 14.53 6.26 -13.10
C VAL A 434 13.73 7.54 -13.32
N HIS A 435 12.40 7.51 -13.18
CA HIS A 435 11.50 8.61 -13.53
C HIS A 435 11.55 9.02 -15.03
N ILE A 436 12.05 8.16 -15.92
CA ILE A 436 12.19 8.43 -17.36
C ILE A 436 11.66 7.26 -18.19
N ALA A 437 10.89 7.56 -19.25
CA ALA A 437 10.52 6.53 -20.20
C ALA A 437 11.77 6.07 -20.97
N ALA A 438 11.96 4.76 -21.14
CA ALA A 438 13.16 4.20 -21.78
C ALA A 438 13.43 4.77 -23.18
N LYS A 439 12.37 5.13 -23.92
CA LYS A 439 12.43 5.76 -25.24
C LYS A 439 13.04 7.17 -25.25
N ASP A 440 13.03 7.85 -24.10
CA ASP A 440 13.50 9.23 -23.93
C ASP A 440 14.97 9.29 -23.45
N VAL A 441 15.59 8.15 -23.17
CA VAL A 441 17.02 8.08 -22.85
C VAL A 441 17.85 8.30 -24.12
N PRO A 442 18.76 9.29 -24.16
CA PRO A 442 19.55 9.56 -25.36
C PRO A 442 20.46 8.38 -25.74
N ALA A 443 20.47 8.02 -27.02
CA ALA A 443 21.37 6.99 -27.53
C ALA A 443 22.84 7.49 -27.59
N GLY A 444 23.79 6.58 -27.40
CA GLY A 444 25.22 6.85 -27.63
C GLY A 444 25.96 7.63 -26.52
N VAL A 445 25.30 7.99 -25.42
CA VAL A 445 25.92 8.76 -24.31
C VAL A 445 26.28 7.91 -23.07
N GLY A 446 26.05 6.60 -23.12
CA GLY A 446 26.36 5.65 -22.05
C GLY A 446 25.37 5.65 -20.88
N LEU A 447 24.22 6.33 -21.02
CA LEU A 447 23.12 6.29 -20.06
C LEU A 447 22.18 5.12 -20.35
N ARG A 448 21.49 4.62 -19.33
CA ARG A 448 20.47 3.57 -19.46
C ARG A 448 19.33 3.81 -18.47
N ALA A 449 18.09 3.59 -18.91
CA ALA A 449 16.97 3.42 -17.98
C ALA A 449 17.15 2.14 -17.16
N ALA A 450 16.68 2.16 -15.92
CA ALA A 450 16.52 0.95 -15.14
C ALA A 450 15.45 0.06 -15.78
N LEU A 451 15.67 -1.24 -15.78
CA LEU A 451 14.69 -2.20 -16.28
C LEU A 451 13.76 -2.64 -15.15
N GLU A 452 12.46 -2.68 -15.43
CA GLU A 452 11.42 -3.06 -14.48
C GLU A 452 11.34 -4.59 -14.37
N GLY A 453 11.19 -5.13 -13.16
CA GLY A 453 10.93 -6.56 -12.96
C GLY A 453 11.94 -7.28 -12.06
N LEU A 454 11.50 -8.39 -11.45
CA LEU A 454 12.33 -9.17 -10.52
C LEU A 454 13.55 -9.78 -11.25
N GLU A 455 13.37 -10.17 -12.51
CA GLU A 455 14.39 -10.65 -13.43
C GLU A 455 15.51 -9.63 -13.69
N HIS A 456 15.25 -8.34 -13.47
CA HIS A 456 16.18 -7.23 -13.68
C HIS A 456 16.70 -6.63 -12.37
N THR A 457 16.55 -7.34 -11.26
CA THR A 457 17.04 -6.90 -9.95
C THR A 457 18.52 -6.55 -10.00
N ILE A 458 18.83 -5.31 -9.63
CA ILE A 458 20.20 -4.79 -9.52
C ILE A 458 20.79 -5.35 -8.22
N ARG A 459 21.56 -6.42 -8.33
CA ARG A 459 22.18 -7.09 -7.18
C ARG A 459 23.49 -6.44 -6.80
N VAL A 460 23.65 -6.16 -5.51
CA VAL A 460 24.82 -5.52 -4.93
C VAL A 460 25.24 -6.28 -3.68
N ASP A 461 25.22 -7.61 -3.75
CA ASP A 461 25.52 -8.46 -2.60
C ASP A 461 26.92 -8.16 -2.01
N PRO A 462 27.04 -8.03 -0.68
CA PRO A 462 28.32 -7.73 -0.05
C PRO A 462 29.21 -8.96 -0.05
N SER A 463 30.52 -8.73 -0.10
CA SER A 463 31.50 -9.82 0.10
C SER A 463 31.63 -10.21 1.58
N SER A 464 31.16 -9.35 2.49
CA SER A 464 31.15 -9.58 3.93
C SER A 464 29.77 -9.22 4.51
N THR A 465 29.11 -10.20 5.13
CA THR A 465 27.82 -9.98 5.78
C THR A 465 27.97 -9.08 7.01
N PRO A 466 26.98 -8.23 7.33
CA PRO A 466 26.98 -7.46 8.56
C PRO A 466 27.09 -8.33 9.82
N ARG A 467 27.59 -7.73 10.89
CA ARG A 467 27.69 -8.37 12.20
C ARG A 467 26.30 -8.81 12.67
N PHE A 468 26.20 -10.04 13.16
CA PHE A 468 24.95 -10.66 13.66
C PHE A 468 23.83 -10.83 12.63
N SER A 469 24.10 -10.73 11.32
CA SER A 469 23.12 -10.87 10.24
C SER A 469 22.24 -12.12 10.37
N GLU A 470 22.83 -13.30 10.63
CA GLU A 470 22.07 -14.55 10.81
C GLU A 470 21.10 -14.50 12.00
N ALA A 471 21.54 -13.95 13.14
CA ALA A 471 20.66 -13.81 14.30
C ALA A 471 19.52 -12.82 14.04
N ILE A 472 19.81 -11.72 13.34
CA ILE A 472 18.80 -10.74 12.93
C ILE A 472 17.80 -11.39 11.96
N GLU A 473 18.26 -12.13 10.97
CA GLU A 473 17.41 -12.85 10.00
C GLU A 473 16.47 -13.83 10.71
N LEU A 474 16.97 -14.65 11.65
CA LEU A 474 16.15 -15.59 12.41
C LEU A 474 15.11 -14.89 13.29
N LEU A 475 15.48 -13.78 13.95
CA LEU A 475 14.54 -12.99 14.74
C LEU A 475 13.46 -12.36 13.86
N ASP A 476 13.83 -11.87 12.68
CA ASP A 476 12.91 -11.36 11.67
C ASP A 476 11.94 -12.45 11.19
N ILE A 477 12.42 -13.68 10.98
CA ILE A 477 11.60 -14.85 10.63
C ILE A 477 10.61 -15.18 11.75
N PHE A 478 11.05 -15.19 13.01
CA PHE A 478 10.14 -15.41 14.14
C PHE A 478 9.10 -14.30 14.25
N ALA A 479 9.49 -13.05 14.03
CA ALA A 479 8.58 -11.90 14.07
C ALA A 479 7.50 -11.95 12.97
N MET A 480 7.73 -12.68 11.87
CA MET A 480 6.69 -12.94 10.88
C MET A 480 5.60 -13.86 11.43
N VAL A 481 5.88 -14.77 12.36
CA VAL A 481 4.85 -15.63 12.93
C VAL A 481 4.04 -14.82 13.95
N ASP A 482 2.74 -14.72 13.72
CA ASP A 482 1.79 -13.87 14.46
C ASP A 482 1.83 -14.11 15.96
N PHE A 483 1.86 -15.38 16.38
CA PHE A 483 1.96 -15.73 17.79
C PHE A 483 3.39 -15.70 18.36
N LEU A 484 4.45 -15.49 17.55
CA LEU A 484 5.83 -15.37 18.04
C LEU A 484 6.35 -13.91 18.03
N ARG A 485 5.60 -12.97 17.44
CA ARG A 485 6.00 -11.56 17.29
C ARG A 485 6.42 -10.88 18.60
N ASP A 486 5.65 -11.11 19.66
CA ASP A 486 5.86 -10.43 20.96
C ASP A 486 6.60 -11.31 21.98
N LEU A 487 7.47 -12.22 21.51
CA LEU A 487 8.22 -13.09 22.40
C LEU A 487 9.16 -12.30 23.32
N PRO A 488 9.17 -12.58 24.64
CA PRO A 488 10.20 -12.06 25.52
C PRO A 488 11.61 -12.42 25.03
N MET A 489 12.57 -11.50 25.17
CA MET A 489 13.96 -11.70 24.73
C MET A 489 14.60 -13.00 25.25
N SER A 490 14.27 -13.41 26.48
CA SER A 490 14.75 -14.67 27.04
C SER A 490 14.27 -15.89 26.24
N ARG A 491 13.04 -15.87 25.72
CA ARG A 491 12.47 -16.92 24.89
C ARG A 491 12.97 -16.85 23.45
N ALA A 492 13.07 -15.66 22.88
CA ALA A 492 13.67 -15.46 21.55
C ALA A 492 15.11 -15.99 21.52
N ARG A 493 15.90 -15.70 22.56
CA ARG A 493 17.25 -16.27 22.72
C ARG A 493 17.23 -17.80 22.77
N SER A 494 16.30 -18.40 23.52
CA SER A 494 16.19 -19.87 23.56
C SER A 494 15.83 -20.45 22.18
N LEU A 495 14.94 -19.80 21.42
CA LEU A 495 14.61 -20.21 20.05
C LEU A 495 15.83 -20.15 19.12
N LEU A 496 16.65 -19.10 19.22
CA LEU A 496 17.89 -18.99 18.44
C LEU A 496 18.88 -20.14 18.71
N GLN A 497 18.84 -20.77 19.89
CA GLN A 497 19.74 -21.87 20.24
C GLN A 497 19.30 -23.22 19.64
N VAL A 498 18.03 -23.37 19.31
CA VAL A 498 17.41 -24.66 18.94
C VAL A 498 16.83 -24.67 17.53
N ALA A 499 16.67 -23.49 16.90
CA ALA A 499 16.21 -23.37 15.53
C ALA A 499 17.19 -23.99 14.54
N ARG A 500 16.67 -24.83 13.64
CA ARG A 500 17.46 -25.51 12.61
C ARG A 500 17.00 -25.08 11.22
N ARG A 501 17.93 -24.57 10.41
CA ARG A 501 17.64 -24.25 9.01
C ARG A 501 17.66 -25.52 8.16
N MET A 502 16.71 -25.65 7.26
CA MET A 502 16.59 -26.79 6.35
C MET A 502 16.29 -26.28 4.95
N THR A 503 16.92 -26.86 3.93
CA THR A 503 16.65 -26.54 2.52
C THR A 503 16.21 -27.82 1.82
N LEU A 504 15.13 -27.75 1.05
CA LEU A 504 14.59 -28.89 0.29
C LEU A 504 14.30 -28.46 -1.15
N PRO A 505 14.65 -29.28 -2.15
CA PRO A 505 14.33 -28.99 -3.55
C PRO A 505 12.83 -29.17 -3.82
N ALA A 506 12.37 -28.59 -4.93
CA ALA A 506 11.00 -28.77 -5.41
C ALA A 506 10.63 -30.27 -5.56
N GLY A 507 9.43 -30.64 -5.11
CA GLY A 507 8.88 -32.00 -5.19
C GLY A 507 9.10 -32.85 -3.93
N GLU A 508 10.00 -32.46 -3.02
CA GLU A 508 10.27 -33.21 -1.80
C GLU A 508 9.16 -33.06 -0.75
N HIS A 509 8.90 -34.13 0.01
CA HIS A 509 7.99 -34.09 1.15
C HIS A 509 8.70 -33.50 2.36
N VAL A 510 8.18 -32.39 2.87
CA VAL A 510 8.58 -31.86 4.19
C VAL A 510 7.93 -32.67 5.30
N VAL A 511 6.66 -33.03 5.11
CA VAL A 511 5.85 -33.78 6.06
C VAL A 511 5.04 -34.81 5.29
N VAL A 512 4.92 -36.02 5.85
CA VAL A 512 4.14 -37.12 5.28
C VAL A 512 2.91 -37.40 6.14
N GLN A 513 1.73 -37.51 5.53
CA GLN A 513 0.48 -37.82 6.24
C GLN A 513 0.59 -39.13 7.03
N GLY A 514 0.02 -39.16 8.23
CA GLY A 514 0.02 -40.34 9.12
C GLY A 514 1.30 -40.56 9.90
N THR A 515 2.37 -39.81 9.63
CA THR A 515 3.62 -39.87 10.43
C THR A 515 3.48 -39.10 11.75
N LYS A 516 4.46 -39.23 12.65
CA LYS A 516 4.44 -38.57 13.97
C LYS A 516 4.64 -37.05 13.83
N GLY A 517 3.93 -36.26 14.64
CA GLY A 517 4.16 -34.82 14.81
C GLY A 517 5.37 -34.49 15.68
N ASP A 518 6.55 -34.34 15.08
CA ASP A 518 7.84 -34.15 15.78
C ASP A 518 8.46 -32.76 15.67
N SER A 519 8.14 -31.99 14.62
CA SER A 519 8.67 -30.62 14.43
C SER A 519 7.62 -29.64 13.90
N PHE A 520 7.83 -28.37 14.22
CA PHE A 520 7.13 -27.19 13.71
C PHE A 520 8.01 -26.48 12.68
N TYR A 521 7.42 -25.95 11.61
CA TYR A 521 8.15 -25.38 10.49
C TYR A 521 7.67 -23.98 10.14
N ILE A 522 8.61 -23.06 9.91
CA ILE A 522 8.38 -21.72 9.37
C ILE A 522 9.01 -21.66 7.98
N ILE A 523 8.27 -21.17 6.99
CA ILE A 523 8.78 -21.02 5.62
C ILE A 523 9.54 -19.71 5.52
N VAL A 524 10.82 -19.78 5.19
CA VAL A 524 11.69 -18.61 4.98
C VAL A 524 11.61 -18.16 3.53
N SER A 525 11.71 -19.09 2.60
CA SER A 525 11.67 -18.84 1.15
C SER A 525 10.96 -20.00 0.43
N GLY A 526 10.45 -19.73 -0.78
CA GLY A 526 9.75 -20.72 -1.59
C GLY A 526 8.29 -20.95 -1.20
N SER A 527 7.72 -22.06 -1.69
CA SER A 527 6.33 -22.43 -1.44
C SER A 527 6.13 -23.94 -1.28
N VAL A 528 5.13 -24.31 -0.48
CA VAL A 528 4.72 -25.70 -0.26
C VAL A 528 3.22 -25.87 -0.50
N GLN A 529 2.81 -27.08 -0.87
CA GLN A 529 1.42 -27.47 -1.01
C GLN A 529 1.03 -28.45 0.10
N VAL A 530 -0.05 -28.14 0.80
CA VAL A 530 -0.72 -29.05 1.73
C VAL A 530 -1.71 -29.91 0.94
N ILE A 531 -1.59 -31.23 1.09
CA ILE A 531 -2.40 -32.24 0.40
C ILE A 531 -2.98 -33.16 1.48
N LYS A 532 -4.31 -33.27 1.55
CA LYS A 532 -5.00 -34.17 2.48
C LYS A 532 -5.73 -35.24 1.70
N ASP A 533 -5.45 -36.51 1.99
CA ASP A 533 -6.08 -37.64 1.32
C ASP A 533 -5.95 -37.56 -0.22
N GLY A 534 -4.79 -37.10 -0.71
CA GLY A 534 -4.51 -36.89 -2.13
C GLY A 534 -5.08 -35.60 -2.75
N VAL A 535 -5.88 -34.83 -2.00
CA VAL A 535 -6.51 -33.59 -2.49
C VAL A 535 -5.71 -32.36 -2.03
N PRO A 536 -5.24 -31.49 -2.95
CA PRO A 536 -4.61 -30.22 -2.58
C PRO A 536 -5.62 -29.31 -1.88
N ILE A 537 -5.36 -28.96 -0.62
CA ILE A 537 -6.28 -28.14 0.19
C ILE A 537 -5.80 -26.71 0.41
N LYS A 538 -4.47 -26.49 0.49
CA LYS A 538 -3.91 -25.16 0.81
C LYS A 538 -2.48 -25.02 0.32
N ARG A 539 -2.09 -23.81 -0.09
CA ARG A 539 -0.71 -23.46 -0.45
C ARG A 539 -0.15 -22.51 0.60
N TYR A 540 1.08 -22.76 1.05
CA TYR A 540 1.82 -21.89 1.97
C TYR A 540 3.07 -21.33 1.29
N ARG A 541 3.48 -20.13 1.71
CA ARG A 541 4.60 -19.36 1.17
C ARG A 541 5.47 -18.80 2.29
N ALA A 542 6.56 -18.10 1.93
CA ALA A 542 7.41 -17.37 2.88
C ALA A 542 6.59 -16.57 3.92
N GLY A 543 6.90 -16.76 5.20
CA GLY A 543 6.19 -16.14 6.34
C GLY A 543 4.99 -16.92 6.87
N ASP A 544 4.55 -17.99 6.18
CA ASP A 544 3.61 -18.97 6.71
C ASP A 544 4.33 -20.05 7.54
N TYR A 545 3.56 -20.82 8.31
CA TYR A 545 4.06 -21.91 9.14
C TYR A 545 3.11 -23.12 9.10
N PHE A 546 3.62 -24.29 9.52
CA PHE A 546 2.82 -25.50 9.68
C PHE A 546 3.43 -26.49 10.68
N GLY A 547 2.65 -27.49 11.06
CA GLY A 547 3.06 -28.60 11.91
C GLY A 547 2.67 -28.45 13.38
N GLU A 548 2.08 -27.31 13.74
CA GLU A 548 1.58 -26.98 15.07
C GLU A 548 0.51 -27.97 15.55
N MET A 549 -0.40 -28.40 14.66
CA MET A 549 -1.54 -29.23 15.04
C MET A 549 -1.12 -30.60 15.58
N ALA A 550 -0.19 -31.27 14.90
CA ALA A 550 0.26 -32.61 15.27
C ALA A 550 1.05 -32.60 16.59
N ILE A 551 1.79 -31.50 16.87
CA ILE A 551 2.51 -31.32 18.13
C ILE A 551 1.55 -31.11 19.30
N LEU A 552 0.54 -30.25 19.11
CA LEU A 552 -0.38 -29.81 20.17
C LEU A 552 -1.46 -30.85 20.49
N LEU A 553 -2.00 -31.56 19.49
CA LEU A 553 -2.98 -32.65 19.71
C LEU A 553 -2.35 -33.98 20.11
N ASP A 554 -1.01 -34.10 20.02
CA ASP A 554 -0.32 -35.39 20.10
C ASP A 554 -0.89 -36.42 19.12
N GLN A 555 -1.22 -35.97 17.91
CA GLN A 555 -1.83 -36.79 16.85
C GLN A 555 -0.86 -36.97 15.66
N PRO A 556 -1.07 -38.00 14.82
CA PRO A 556 -0.37 -38.12 13.55
C PRO A 556 -0.60 -36.90 12.63
N ARG A 557 0.31 -36.70 11.67
CA ARG A 557 0.20 -35.63 10.66
C ARG A 557 -1.08 -35.82 9.85
N GLY A 558 -1.94 -34.80 9.82
CA GLY A 558 -3.24 -34.86 9.14
C GLY A 558 -3.20 -34.66 7.63
N ALA A 559 -2.06 -34.26 7.06
CA ALA A 559 -1.88 -33.98 5.64
C ALA A 559 -0.40 -34.07 5.26
N ASP A 560 -0.12 -34.33 3.97
CA ASP A 560 1.20 -34.15 3.37
C ASP A 560 1.49 -32.67 3.17
N VAL A 561 2.78 -32.31 3.27
CA VAL A 561 3.29 -30.99 2.90
C VAL A 561 4.46 -31.18 1.94
N VAL A 562 4.28 -30.76 0.69
CA VAL A 562 5.22 -31.03 -0.41
C VAL A 562 5.77 -29.71 -0.96
N ALA A 563 7.09 -29.63 -1.14
CA ALA A 563 7.75 -28.50 -1.75
C ALA A 563 7.29 -28.28 -3.21
N ARG A 564 6.89 -27.06 -3.55
CA ARG A 564 6.49 -26.67 -4.93
C ARG A 564 7.58 -25.90 -5.66
N SER A 565 8.49 -25.30 -4.91
CA SER A 565 9.75 -24.74 -5.36
C SER A 565 10.86 -25.28 -4.46
N ASP A 566 12.10 -24.89 -4.72
CA ASP A 566 13.11 -24.97 -3.67
C ASP A 566 12.63 -24.14 -2.47
N VAL A 567 12.74 -24.71 -1.26
CA VAL A 567 12.24 -24.11 -0.03
C VAL A 567 13.32 -24.06 1.03
N ASP A 568 13.45 -22.92 1.68
CA ASP A 568 14.17 -22.78 2.94
C ASP A 568 13.19 -22.70 4.09
N LEU A 569 13.46 -23.48 5.14
CA LEU A 569 12.62 -23.62 6.31
C LEU A 569 13.45 -23.39 7.58
N VAL A 570 12.80 -22.89 8.62
CA VAL A 570 13.28 -23.02 10.00
C VAL A 570 12.42 -24.05 10.71
N ALA A 571 13.06 -25.09 11.23
CA ALA A 571 12.42 -26.16 12.00
C ALA A 571 12.71 -25.99 13.50
N LEU A 572 11.67 -26.23 14.31
CA LEU A 572 11.74 -26.31 15.76
C LEU A 572 11.22 -27.69 16.19
N ASP A 573 12.00 -28.42 16.97
CA ASP A 573 11.56 -29.72 17.48
C ASP A 573 10.42 -29.56 18.49
N ARG A 574 9.58 -30.59 18.60
CA ARG A 574 8.37 -30.60 19.43
C ARG A 574 8.63 -30.08 20.83
N ASN A 575 9.65 -30.61 21.50
CA ASN A 575 9.93 -30.26 22.89
C ASN A 575 10.37 -28.81 23.03
N ASP A 576 11.18 -28.32 22.08
CA ASP A 576 11.68 -26.94 22.06
C ASP A 576 10.57 -25.95 21.74
N PHE A 577 9.70 -26.29 20.78
CA PHE A 577 8.50 -25.52 20.46
C PHE A 577 7.56 -25.43 21.66
N LEU A 578 7.22 -26.55 22.30
CA LEU A 578 6.36 -26.55 23.49
C LEU A 578 7.00 -25.81 24.68
N ALA A 579 8.31 -25.93 24.85
CA ALA A 579 9.05 -25.19 25.89
C ALA A 579 9.00 -23.68 25.64
N ALA A 580 9.14 -23.24 24.38
CA ALA A 580 9.04 -21.84 23.99
C ALA A 580 7.63 -21.27 24.24
N LEU A 581 6.58 -22.09 24.15
CA LEU A 581 5.19 -21.66 24.36
C LEU A 581 4.69 -21.80 25.80
N ARG A 582 5.33 -22.61 26.63
CA ARG A 582 4.86 -22.93 27.99
C ARG A 582 4.55 -21.68 28.81
N GLY A 583 3.38 -21.65 29.44
CA GLY A 583 2.94 -20.55 30.31
C GLY A 583 2.80 -19.20 29.61
N SER A 584 2.53 -19.19 28.30
CA SER A 584 2.22 -17.98 27.54
C SER A 584 0.80 -18.03 26.98
N GLU A 585 0.22 -16.86 26.73
CA GLU A 585 -1.08 -16.74 26.02
C GLU A 585 -1.04 -17.34 24.61
N MET A 586 0.16 -17.49 24.03
CA MET A 586 0.37 -18.06 22.69
C MET A 586 -0.14 -19.51 22.62
N LEU A 587 0.09 -20.29 23.68
CA LEU A 587 -0.40 -21.67 23.75
C LEU A 587 -1.94 -21.71 23.76
N THR A 588 -2.57 -20.85 24.56
CA THR A 588 -4.03 -20.74 24.62
C THR A 588 -4.63 -20.32 23.28
N ARG A 589 -3.98 -19.40 22.55
CA ARG A 589 -4.41 -18.99 21.20
C ARG A 589 -4.33 -20.12 20.18
N LEU A 590 -3.26 -20.92 20.24
CA LEU A 590 -3.11 -22.08 19.36
C LEU A 590 -4.18 -23.15 19.69
N GLU A 591 -4.45 -23.41 20.97
CA GLU A 591 -5.54 -24.31 21.38
C GLU A 591 -6.91 -23.83 20.87
N ARG A 592 -7.19 -22.52 20.91
CA ARG A 592 -8.41 -21.93 20.32
C ARG A 592 -8.47 -22.15 18.81
N LEU A 593 -7.40 -21.82 18.09
CA LEU A 593 -7.30 -21.98 16.63
C LEU A 593 -7.66 -23.40 16.19
N MET A 594 -7.20 -24.40 16.95
CA MET A 594 -7.43 -25.81 16.64
C MET A 594 -8.91 -26.19 16.75
N ARG A 595 -9.58 -25.75 17.82
CA ARG A 595 -11.04 -25.95 17.99
C ARG A 595 -11.83 -25.27 16.88
N VAL A 596 -11.46 -24.03 16.54
CA VAL A 596 -12.15 -23.23 15.52
C VAL A 596 -11.98 -23.82 14.12
N ARG A 597 -10.82 -24.39 13.79
CA ARG A 597 -10.57 -25.05 12.50
C ARG A 597 -11.37 -26.35 12.33
N ASP A 598 -11.48 -27.16 13.37
CA ASP A 598 -12.29 -28.38 13.35
C ASP A 598 -13.78 -28.08 13.10
N GLU A 599 -14.20 -26.88 13.49
CA GLU A 599 -15.58 -26.41 13.41
C GLU A 599 -15.91 -25.60 12.13
N GLY A 600 -15.09 -25.65 11.07
CA GLY A 600 -15.45 -25.11 9.74
C GLY A 600 -15.49 -23.58 9.62
N ALA A 601 -14.80 -22.85 10.50
CA ALA A 601 -14.82 -21.38 10.46
C ALA A 601 -14.19 -20.78 9.19
N TRP A 602 -13.34 -21.52 8.47
CA TRP A 602 -12.66 -21.00 7.28
C TRP A 602 -13.65 -20.76 6.12
N GLU A 603 -14.58 -21.70 5.93
CA GLU A 603 -15.64 -21.63 4.93
C GLU A 603 -16.58 -20.45 5.22
N LEU A 604 -16.92 -20.22 6.50
CA LEU A 604 -17.73 -19.07 6.92
C LEU A 604 -17.08 -17.73 6.60
N LEU A 605 -15.77 -17.59 6.90
CA LEU A 605 -15.04 -16.36 6.55
C LEU A 605 -15.04 -16.10 5.04
N GLY A 606 -15.12 -17.15 4.21
CA GLY A 606 -15.22 -17.04 2.75
C GLY A 606 -16.58 -16.55 2.23
N GLN A 607 -17.65 -16.63 3.04
CA GLN A 607 -18.99 -16.19 2.67
C GLN A 607 -19.24 -14.71 2.96
N ASN A 608 -18.44 -14.11 3.86
CA ASN A 608 -18.60 -12.73 4.31
C ASN A 608 -18.03 -11.70 3.31
N SER A 609 -18.74 -10.58 3.10
CA SER A 609 -18.39 -9.52 2.15
C SER A 609 -17.10 -8.74 2.47
N VAL A 610 -16.60 -8.74 3.71
CA VAL A 610 -15.28 -8.16 4.05
C VAL A 610 -14.27 -9.26 4.36
N LEU A 611 -14.63 -10.22 5.21
CA LEU A 611 -13.71 -11.25 5.69
C LEU A 611 -13.26 -12.19 4.55
N ALA A 612 -14.02 -12.33 3.47
CA ALA A 612 -13.62 -13.13 2.32
C ALA A 612 -12.34 -12.60 1.65
N PHE A 613 -12.14 -11.28 1.66
CA PHE A 613 -10.99 -10.60 1.05
C PHE A 613 -9.74 -10.57 1.93
N MET A 614 -9.85 -11.00 3.19
CA MET A 614 -8.68 -11.18 4.06
C MET A 614 -7.75 -12.24 3.50
N THR A 615 -6.46 -12.05 3.75
CA THR A 615 -5.44 -13.01 3.32
C THR A 615 -5.43 -14.23 4.22
N SER A 616 -4.74 -15.29 3.80
CA SER A 616 -4.69 -16.54 4.57
C SER A 616 -4.10 -16.34 5.97
N SER A 617 -3.12 -15.43 6.10
CA SER A 617 -2.55 -15.04 7.39
C SER A 617 -3.58 -14.35 8.27
N GLN A 618 -4.29 -13.35 7.75
CA GLN A 618 -5.29 -12.59 8.50
C GLN A 618 -6.47 -13.48 8.95
N LYS A 619 -6.95 -14.37 8.08
CA LYS A 619 -7.97 -15.38 8.43
C LYS A 619 -7.48 -16.29 9.55
N THR A 620 -6.24 -16.79 9.45
CA THR A 620 -5.64 -17.63 10.49
C THR A 620 -5.55 -16.88 11.81
N GLN A 621 -5.09 -15.63 11.79
CA GLN A 621 -4.98 -14.78 12.98
C GLN A 621 -6.35 -14.54 13.63
N LEU A 622 -7.38 -14.20 12.85
CA LEU A 622 -8.73 -14.01 13.36
C LEU A 622 -9.27 -15.29 14.03
N GLN A 623 -9.03 -16.46 13.43
CA GLN A 623 -9.42 -17.74 14.02
C GLN A 623 -8.77 -18.01 15.39
N THR A 624 -7.58 -17.46 15.67
CA THR A 624 -6.94 -17.59 17.00
C THR A 624 -7.70 -16.85 18.12
N TYR A 625 -8.54 -15.89 17.74
CA TYR A 625 -9.33 -15.06 18.66
C TYR A 625 -10.78 -15.53 18.80
N LEU A 626 -11.28 -16.34 17.87
CA LEU A 626 -12.64 -16.85 17.90
C LEU A 626 -12.80 -17.98 18.93
N SER A 627 -14.00 -18.07 19.51
CA SER A 627 -14.40 -19.20 20.34
C SER A 627 -15.81 -19.66 19.94
N PRO A 628 -16.03 -20.96 19.73
CA PRO A 628 -17.35 -21.46 19.37
C PRO A 628 -18.30 -21.41 20.59
N VAL A 629 -19.51 -20.94 20.36
CA VAL A 629 -20.58 -20.85 21.37
C VAL A 629 -21.92 -21.29 20.76
N LYS A 630 -22.79 -21.85 21.60
CA LYS A 630 -24.15 -22.22 21.21
C LYS A 630 -25.09 -21.05 21.48
N GLY A 631 -25.67 -20.50 20.42
CA GLY A 631 -26.76 -19.54 20.47
C GLY A 631 -28.07 -20.23 20.88
N VAL A 632 -28.75 -19.67 21.87
CA VAL A 632 -30.06 -20.14 22.33
C VAL A 632 -31.14 -19.22 21.77
N GLU A 633 -32.27 -19.77 21.35
CA GLU A 633 -33.39 -18.97 20.87
C GLU A 633 -33.83 -17.95 21.93
N SER A 634 -34.12 -16.72 21.48
CA SER A 634 -34.41 -15.55 22.32
C SER A 634 -33.25 -15.04 23.19
N GLN A 635 -32.04 -15.60 23.06
CA GLN A 635 -30.85 -15.10 23.76
C GLN A 635 -30.56 -13.65 23.35
N VAL A 636 -30.40 -12.79 24.36
CA VAL A 636 -29.91 -11.42 24.18
C VAL A 636 -28.40 -11.45 24.00
N LEU A 637 -27.93 -10.87 22.90
CA LEU A 637 -26.50 -10.64 22.68
C LEU A 637 -26.08 -9.29 23.29
N TRP A 638 -26.89 -8.25 23.08
CA TRP A 638 -26.80 -6.94 23.76
C TRP A 638 -28.11 -6.15 23.61
N GLU A 639 -28.33 -5.15 24.46
CA GLU A 639 -29.41 -4.17 24.37
C GLU A 639 -28.91 -2.77 24.04
N ALA A 640 -29.75 -1.96 23.38
CA ALA A 640 -29.45 -0.55 23.14
C ALA A 640 -29.18 0.19 24.46
N GLY A 641 -28.05 0.89 24.52
CA GLY A 641 -27.54 1.54 25.72
C GLY A 641 -26.44 0.74 26.44
N ASP A 642 -26.31 -0.57 26.18
CA ASP A 642 -25.25 -1.39 26.75
C ASP A 642 -23.89 -0.98 26.18
N ILE A 643 -22.83 -1.18 26.96
CA ILE A 643 -21.45 -1.12 26.44
C ILE A 643 -21.10 -2.52 25.92
N PRO A 644 -21.00 -2.73 24.60
CA PRO A 644 -20.76 -4.05 24.06
C PRO A 644 -19.35 -4.54 24.42
N SER A 645 -19.26 -5.82 24.75
CA SER A 645 -18.01 -6.50 25.10
C SER A 645 -17.60 -7.56 24.08
N ARG A 646 -18.45 -7.87 23.11
CA ARG A 646 -18.31 -9.00 22.17
C ARG A 646 -18.84 -8.68 20.78
N ALA A 647 -18.30 -9.37 19.78
CA ALA A 647 -18.89 -9.50 18.45
C ALA A 647 -19.02 -10.99 18.06
N TYR A 648 -19.80 -11.28 17.03
CA TYR A 648 -20.18 -12.64 16.66
C TYR A 648 -20.03 -12.89 15.16
N LEU A 649 -19.51 -14.04 14.78
CA LEU A 649 -19.59 -14.59 13.43
C LEU A 649 -20.66 -15.69 13.41
N VAL A 650 -21.65 -15.55 12.54
CA VAL A 650 -22.82 -16.43 12.48
C VAL A 650 -22.50 -17.68 11.64
N ASP A 651 -22.84 -18.85 12.17
CA ASP A 651 -22.78 -20.14 11.47
C ASP A 651 -24.21 -20.58 11.07
N ASP A 652 -24.84 -21.50 11.82
CA ASP A 652 -26.20 -21.97 11.54
C ASP A 652 -27.30 -21.34 12.43
N ALA A 653 -26.92 -20.40 13.32
CA ALA A 653 -27.86 -19.57 14.06
C ALA A 653 -28.47 -18.46 13.19
N VAL A 654 -29.54 -17.83 13.67
CA VAL A 654 -30.10 -16.61 13.07
C VAL A 654 -30.10 -15.50 14.12
N VAL A 655 -29.54 -14.35 13.75
CA VAL A 655 -29.46 -13.16 14.63
C VAL A 655 -30.27 -12.03 14.01
N THR A 656 -31.14 -11.39 14.78
CA THR A 656 -31.80 -10.15 14.36
C THR A 656 -31.27 -8.96 15.14
N MET A 657 -31.21 -7.82 14.46
CA MET A 657 -30.80 -6.55 15.06
C MET A 657 -31.88 -5.51 14.90
N ARG A 658 -32.15 -4.78 15.98
CA ARG A 658 -33.03 -3.61 15.99
C ARG A 658 -32.19 -2.36 16.15
N CYS A 659 -32.27 -1.47 15.18
CA CYS A 659 -31.56 -0.20 15.17
C CYS A 659 -32.53 0.99 15.34
N PRO A 660 -32.03 2.20 15.62
CA PRO A 660 -32.87 3.40 15.70
C PRO A 660 -33.66 3.69 14.42
N GLU A 661 -33.09 3.33 13.26
CA GLU A 661 -33.69 3.56 11.94
C GLU A 661 -34.70 2.47 11.53
N GLY A 662 -34.75 1.37 12.29
CA GLY A 662 -35.63 0.23 12.01
C GLY A 662 -34.99 -1.13 12.30
N GLU A 663 -35.77 -2.18 12.08
CA GLU A 663 -35.29 -3.56 12.17
C GLU A 663 -34.57 -3.96 10.89
N LEU A 664 -33.42 -4.61 11.05
CA LEU A 664 -32.60 -5.08 9.93
C LEU A 664 -33.04 -6.46 9.48
N LYS A 665 -32.62 -6.87 8.27
CA LYS A 665 -32.82 -8.24 7.81
C LYS A 665 -32.09 -9.22 8.75
N PRO A 666 -32.62 -10.44 8.97
CA PRO A 666 -31.95 -11.43 9.79
C PRO A 666 -30.58 -11.81 9.23
N PHE A 667 -29.58 -11.84 10.12
CA PHE A 667 -28.22 -12.29 9.83
C PHE A 667 -28.13 -13.80 9.91
N THR A 668 -27.48 -14.39 8.91
CA THR A 668 -27.34 -15.84 8.72
C THR A 668 -25.88 -16.20 8.49
N SER A 669 -25.60 -17.46 8.14
CA SER A 669 -24.25 -18.00 7.89
C SER A 669 -23.32 -17.02 7.16
N GLY A 670 -22.14 -16.79 7.75
CA GLY A 670 -21.11 -15.91 7.22
C GLY A 670 -21.18 -14.47 7.74
N ALA A 671 -22.32 -14.03 8.29
CA ALA A 671 -22.48 -12.66 8.77
C ALA A 671 -21.61 -12.40 10.02
N PHE A 672 -20.90 -11.27 10.02
CA PHE A 672 -20.24 -10.72 11.19
C PHE A 672 -21.13 -9.66 11.82
N VAL A 673 -21.53 -9.87 13.08
CA VAL A 673 -22.52 -9.09 13.81
C VAL A 673 -21.85 -8.47 15.04
N GLY A 674 -21.76 -7.13 15.09
CA GLY A 674 -21.16 -6.42 16.21
C GLY A 674 -21.04 -4.91 15.99
N GLU A 675 -21.32 -4.14 17.05
CA GLU A 675 -21.24 -2.68 17.03
C GLU A 675 -19.79 -2.20 17.11
N VAL A 676 -19.07 -2.24 15.98
CA VAL A 676 -17.62 -2.02 15.89
C VAL A 676 -17.19 -0.67 16.48
N ASP A 677 -17.93 0.40 16.21
CA ASP A 677 -17.61 1.74 16.72
C ASP A 677 -17.77 1.82 18.26
N ALA A 678 -18.81 1.19 18.81
CA ALA A 678 -19.04 1.12 20.26
C ALA A 678 -18.02 0.21 20.95
N LEU A 679 -17.75 -0.97 20.37
CA LEU A 679 -16.71 -1.91 20.82
C LEU A 679 -15.34 -1.25 20.88
N ARG A 680 -15.02 -0.34 19.96
CA ARG A 680 -13.76 0.40 20.01
C ARG A 680 -13.75 1.46 21.09
N THR A 681 -14.78 2.30 21.14
CA THR A 681 -14.82 3.48 22.01
C THR A 681 -15.15 3.18 23.47
N SER A 682 -15.54 1.93 23.80
CA SER A 682 -16.26 1.63 25.05
C SER A 682 -17.57 2.40 25.17
N GLY A 683 -18.16 2.82 24.06
CA GLY A 683 -19.40 3.61 24.03
C GLY A 683 -20.64 2.73 24.18
N PRO A 684 -21.79 3.32 24.53
CA PRO A 684 -23.07 2.62 24.47
C PRO A 684 -23.44 2.30 23.02
N CYS A 685 -23.97 1.10 22.78
CA CYS A 685 -24.48 0.72 21.47
C CYS A 685 -25.88 1.29 21.20
N PRO A 686 -26.18 1.74 19.97
CA PRO A 686 -27.50 2.28 19.63
C PRO A 686 -28.52 1.19 19.27
N SER A 687 -28.09 -0.08 19.15
CA SER A 687 -28.90 -1.20 18.69
C SER A 687 -29.06 -2.28 19.76
N SER A 688 -30.06 -3.14 19.60
CA SER A 688 -30.20 -4.41 20.33
C SER A 688 -30.02 -5.57 19.36
N ALA A 689 -29.41 -6.68 19.80
CA ALA A 689 -29.27 -7.89 19.00
C ALA A 689 -29.67 -9.14 19.77
N ARG A 690 -30.37 -10.06 19.10
CA ARG A 690 -30.90 -11.29 19.69
C ARG A 690 -30.77 -12.47 18.73
N VAL A 691 -30.56 -13.64 19.29
CA VAL A 691 -30.64 -14.91 18.55
C VAL A 691 -32.11 -15.28 18.41
N THR A 692 -32.62 -15.33 17.18
CA THR A 692 -34.02 -15.68 16.87
C THR A 692 -34.18 -17.12 16.42
N GLN A 693 -33.10 -17.76 15.99
CA GLN A 693 -33.04 -19.21 15.78
C GLN A 693 -31.79 -19.75 16.48
N ALA A 694 -31.97 -20.73 17.35
CA ALA A 694 -30.87 -21.42 18.00
C ALA A 694 -29.92 -22.05 16.98
N GLY A 695 -28.64 -22.09 17.32
CA GLY A 695 -27.58 -22.60 16.45
C GLY A 695 -26.21 -22.30 17.03
N LYS A 696 -25.20 -22.30 16.19
CA LYS A 696 -23.81 -22.03 16.51
C LYS A 696 -23.42 -20.63 16.08
N LEU A 697 -22.59 -20.01 16.91
CA LEU A 697 -21.95 -18.74 16.68
C LEU A 697 -20.47 -18.90 17.04
N PHE A 698 -19.61 -18.06 16.47
CA PHE A 698 -18.28 -17.82 17.01
C PHE A 698 -18.27 -16.46 17.68
N VAL A 699 -17.81 -16.39 18.92
CA VAL A 699 -17.66 -15.13 19.65
C VAL A 699 -16.21 -14.65 19.58
N ILE A 700 -16.03 -13.34 19.46
CA ILE A 700 -14.75 -12.66 19.70
C ILE A 700 -14.95 -11.64 20.83
N GLU A 701 -14.09 -11.70 21.83
CA GLU A 701 -14.09 -10.75 22.94
C GLU A 701 -13.47 -9.42 22.47
N ARG A 702 -13.96 -8.30 23.01
CA ARG A 702 -13.52 -6.96 22.63
C ARG A 702 -12.00 -6.76 22.63
N PRO A 703 -11.22 -7.16 23.67
CA PRO A 703 -9.77 -6.95 23.66
C PRO A 703 -9.08 -7.67 22.50
N ASP A 704 -9.55 -8.87 22.16
CA ASP A 704 -9.02 -9.68 21.06
C ASP A 704 -9.40 -9.05 19.70
N LEU A 705 -10.64 -8.54 19.56
CA LEU A 705 -11.07 -7.82 18.35
C LEU A 705 -10.30 -6.52 18.13
N VAL A 706 -10.10 -5.72 19.18
CA VAL A 706 -9.32 -4.48 19.10
C VAL A 706 -7.88 -4.80 18.69
N ARG A 707 -7.27 -5.80 19.31
CA ARG A 707 -5.92 -6.25 18.95
C ARG A 707 -5.85 -6.72 17.50
N PHE A 708 -6.83 -7.49 17.03
CA PHE A 708 -6.90 -7.92 15.63
C PHE A 708 -6.96 -6.71 14.68
N PHE A 709 -7.75 -5.68 14.99
CA PHE A 709 -7.83 -4.47 14.18
C PHE A 709 -6.57 -3.60 14.22
N GLU A 710 -5.89 -3.52 15.37
CA GLU A 710 -4.58 -2.86 15.48
C GLU A 710 -3.51 -3.56 14.61
N ASP A 711 -3.54 -4.89 14.57
CA ASP A 711 -2.66 -5.69 13.71
C ASP A 711 -3.05 -5.63 12.22
N ASN A 712 -4.32 -5.33 11.92
CA ASN A 712 -4.93 -5.38 10.57
C ASN A 712 -5.71 -4.09 10.22
N PRO A 713 -5.04 -2.96 10.08
CA PRO A 713 -5.70 -1.66 9.92
C PRO A 713 -6.59 -1.56 8.68
N GLY A 714 -6.24 -2.18 7.55
CA GLY A 714 -7.09 -2.17 6.37
C GLY A 714 -8.40 -2.95 6.52
N VAL A 715 -8.36 -4.05 7.28
CA VAL A 715 -9.59 -4.78 7.67
C VAL A 715 -10.43 -3.86 8.54
N TYR A 716 -9.83 -3.23 9.56
CA TYR A 716 -10.53 -2.28 10.42
C TYR A 716 -11.21 -1.15 9.62
N LEU A 717 -10.53 -0.54 8.65
CA LEU A 717 -11.12 0.51 7.81
C LEU A 717 -12.34 0.02 7.01
N SER A 718 -12.38 -1.26 6.67
CA SER A 718 -13.51 -1.88 5.96
C SER A 718 -14.73 -2.09 6.87
N PHE A 719 -14.53 -2.14 8.19
CA PHE A 719 -15.61 -2.23 9.19
C PHE A 719 -16.08 -0.86 9.72
N LEU A 720 -15.40 0.24 9.38
CA LEU A 720 -15.73 1.56 9.92
C LEU A 720 -17.09 2.07 9.47
N GLY A 721 -17.88 2.55 10.44
CA GLY A 721 -19.24 3.03 10.20
C GLY A 721 -20.24 1.91 9.87
N THR A 722 -19.86 0.65 10.10
CA THR A 722 -20.73 -0.50 9.92
C THR A 722 -21.09 -1.10 11.28
N ARG A 723 -22.34 -1.57 11.42
CA ARG A 723 -22.85 -2.30 12.60
C ARG A 723 -22.75 -3.82 12.45
N PHE A 724 -22.53 -4.26 11.22
CA PHE A 724 -22.44 -5.64 10.79
C PHE A 724 -21.85 -5.67 9.38
N VAL A 725 -21.38 -6.84 8.98
CA VAL A 725 -20.93 -7.12 7.63
C VAL A 725 -21.51 -8.47 7.23
N GLU A 726 -22.32 -8.50 6.17
CA GLU A 726 -22.94 -9.73 5.65
C GLU A 726 -21.94 -10.58 4.88
#